data_AF-A0A6A4TK40-F1
#
_entry.id   AF-A0A6A4TK40-F1
#
_cell.length_a   1.000
_cell.length_b   1.000
_cell.length_c   1.000
_cell.angle_alpha   90.00
_cell.angle_beta   90.00
_cell.angle_gamma   90.00
#
_symmetry.space_group_name_H-M   'P 1'
#
loop_
_entity.id
_entity.type
_entity.pdbx_description
1 polymer ?
#
loop_
_entity_poly.entity_id
_entity_poly.type
_entity_poly.pdbx_seq_one_letter_code
_entity_poly.pdbx_strand_id
1 'polypeptide(L)'
;MAPNCKVVFEPHNIDNASPATVSRNGMVFMSSSVLNWSPILEGWLEKRSPQEAEVLRGLFSSSFSELYRFSVQSLESKVDMLEAFVIMQCINMLQGLIPLKEQCGDLSREHLERLYVFALMWSVGALLELDDRRKMEIWLRRNDGIHLDLPDIPRDSEDIMFDYHVTADGQWIHWSTRVEEYVYPSELTPEYSSILVPNVDNVRTDFLIQTIARQGKAVLLIGEQGTAKTVIIKGYMSKYDPETHMGKSLNLSSATTPLMFQRTVESYVDKRMGTTYGPPAGKKMSIFIDDINMPVINEWGDQVTNEIVRQLMEQNGFFNLEKPGEFTNIVDVQFLAAMIHPGGGRNDIPQRLKRQFSIFNCTLPANSSIDKIFAHDPDRMYCINAFVPFSPSIERLPLLRRPGYTGVIGEGHFCARRGFFEEVGRAVPHLVSLTRRLWQLTKVKMLPTPAKFHYIFNLRDLSRVWQGMLNTSAEVVNSVPVLVALWKHECKRVIADRFTMPEDVEWFDQALAKLAKEELGEEHKNMVDYDVDRYFVDFLRDAPEATGEEPEDADVDLPKVYEPIESFESLKERLNMFLSHYNECIRGTGMDMVFFQDAMMHLIKVSRIIRTPGGNAFSYNTANLMDDLKGLYRTAGQHGKGISFIFTDNEIKDESFLEYMNNVLSSGEVSNLFARDEIDEILGDLIPVMKREFPRRPPTNENLYEYFMSRVRRNLHVVLCVSPVGEKFRNRALKFPALISGCTMDWFSRWPKDALVAGTYRRSTHVTPKSYLSFIQGYKTIYKEKRSEVQTLANRMNTGLQKLKEASQSVAALSKELEVKEKELQVANDKADMVLKEVTVKAQAAERVQVEVQKVKDKAQAIVDSISADKAIAEEKLEAARPALAEAEAALQTIKPSDIATVRTLGRPPHLIMRIMDCVLLLFQRRVNAVKIDPEKNCTTPSWQESLKLMTAGNFLGSLQQFPKDSINEEMVELLLPYFDMPDYNIETAKRVCGNVAGLASWTKAMASFFSINKEVLPLKANLAVQLNRLATANVDLQKAQAELDAKQAELDVVQGEYEKAMMEKQVNRFNPTSLK
;
A
#
# COMPACT_ATOMS: atom_id res chain seq x y z
N MET A 1 -1.36 11.92 55.44
CA MET A 1 -1.28 13.34 55.01
C MET A 1 -1.31 14.22 56.26
N ALA A 2 -0.81 15.46 56.18
CA ALA A 2 -1.02 16.44 57.24
C ALA A 2 -2.53 16.79 57.35
N PRO A 3 -3.08 17.06 58.55
CA PRO A 3 -4.53 17.27 58.74
C PRO A 3 -5.07 18.51 58.01
N ASN A 4 -4.20 19.48 57.73
CA ASN A 4 -4.52 20.71 57.00
C ASN A 4 -4.55 20.51 55.47
N CYS A 5 -4.05 19.37 54.96
CA CYS A 5 -4.09 19.07 53.53
C CYS A 5 -5.52 18.67 53.13
N LYS A 6 -6.07 19.35 52.12
CA LYS A 6 -7.32 18.98 51.45
C LYS A 6 -6.99 18.68 49.99
N VAL A 7 -7.52 17.58 49.48
CA VAL A 7 -7.44 17.22 48.06
C VAL A 7 -8.86 17.29 47.52
N VAL A 8 -9.04 18.01 46.42
CA VAL A 8 -10.32 18.20 45.72
C VAL A 8 -10.16 17.65 44.32
N PHE A 9 -11.20 16.99 43.81
CA PHE A 9 -11.26 16.49 42.45
C PHE A 9 -12.50 17.07 41.77
N GLU A 10 -12.35 17.51 40.52
CA GLU A 10 -13.46 18.02 39.68
C GLU A 10 -13.67 17.14 38.44
N PRO A 11 -14.07 15.86 38.62
CA PRO A 11 -14.34 14.95 37.51
C PRO A 11 -15.70 15.27 36.87
N HIS A 12 -15.92 14.80 35.64
CA HIS A 12 -17.21 14.94 34.96
C HIS A 12 -18.21 13.85 35.35
N ASN A 13 -17.71 12.61 35.40
CA ASN A 13 -18.42 11.42 35.89
C ASN A 13 -17.49 10.65 36.85
N ILE A 14 -17.98 9.57 37.45
CA ILE A 14 -17.17 8.71 38.35
C ILE A 14 -17.37 7.22 38.02
N ASP A 15 -17.73 6.92 36.79
CA ASP A 15 -18.32 5.64 36.40
C ASP A 15 -17.30 4.49 36.46
N ASN A 16 -16.01 4.84 36.32
CA ASN A 16 -14.85 3.96 36.50
C ASN A 16 -14.43 3.75 37.98
N ALA A 17 -15.05 4.42 38.95
CA ALA A 17 -14.67 4.36 40.36
C ALA A 17 -15.48 3.32 41.15
N SER A 18 -14.80 2.40 41.83
CA SER A 18 -15.50 1.41 42.67
C SER A 18 -16.26 2.08 43.82
N PRO A 19 -17.44 1.57 44.24
CA PRO A 19 -18.16 2.10 45.41
C PRO A 19 -17.33 2.11 46.70
N ALA A 20 -16.37 1.19 46.84
CA ALA A 20 -15.42 1.11 47.96
C ALA A 20 -14.28 2.15 47.89
N THR A 21 -14.10 2.80 46.74
CA THR A 21 -13.27 4.00 46.55
C THR A 21 -14.10 5.24 46.87
N VAL A 22 -15.30 5.34 46.31
CA VAL A 22 -16.21 6.49 46.48
C VAL A 22 -16.58 6.70 47.96
N SER A 23 -16.84 5.62 48.72
CA SER A 23 -17.17 5.69 50.15
C SER A 23 -16.07 6.23 51.07
N ARG A 24 -14.84 6.42 50.56
CA ARG A 24 -13.71 7.03 51.30
C ARG A 24 -13.60 8.53 51.08
N ASN A 25 -14.34 9.09 50.13
CA ASN A 25 -14.29 10.48 49.71
C ASN A 25 -15.55 11.23 50.16
N GLY A 26 -15.41 12.53 50.46
CA GLY A 26 -16.55 13.42 50.61
C GLY A 26 -17.10 13.79 49.23
N MET A 27 -18.25 13.24 48.86
CA MET A 27 -18.89 13.52 47.56
C MET A 27 -19.85 14.71 47.65
N VAL A 28 -19.72 15.66 46.72
CA VAL A 28 -20.65 16.78 46.53
C VAL A 28 -21.18 16.72 45.09
N PHE A 29 -22.46 16.45 44.92
CA PHE A 29 -23.12 16.41 43.62
C PHE A 29 -23.81 17.75 43.34
N MET A 30 -23.45 18.41 42.23
CA MET A 30 -24.17 19.60 41.75
C MET A 30 -25.10 19.21 40.60
N SER A 31 -26.39 19.45 40.77
CA SER A 31 -27.41 19.20 39.74
C SER A 31 -27.59 20.42 38.84
N SER A 32 -27.78 20.20 37.54
CA SER A 32 -28.21 21.23 36.58
C SER A 32 -29.56 21.85 36.94
N SER A 33 -30.41 21.14 37.69
CA SER A 33 -31.66 21.70 38.23
C SER A 33 -31.46 22.77 39.32
N VAL A 34 -30.26 22.89 39.88
CA VAL A 34 -29.89 23.90 40.89
C VAL A 34 -29.02 25.00 40.28
N LEU A 35 -28.14 24.64 39.33
CA LEU A 35 -27.34 25.57 38.54
C LEU A 35 -27.78 25.52 37.07
N ASN A 36 -28.91 26.16 36.78
CA ASN A 36 -29.43 26.35 35.43
C ASN A 36 -28.75 27.55 34.72
N TRP A 37 -29.25 27.93 33.54
CA TRP A 37 -28.68 29.03 32.75
C TRP A 37 -28.77 30.43 33.40
N SER A 38 -29.71 30.68 34.32
CA SER A 38 -30.00 32.03 34.82
C SER A 38 -28.89 32.63 35.70
N PRO A 39 -28.33 31.93 36.72
CA PRO A 39 -27.17 32.44 37.48
C PRO A 39 -25.94 32.74 36.62
N ILE A 40 -25.74 32.00 35.51
CA ILE A 40 -24.64 32.23 34.57
C ILE A 40 -24.85 33.56 33.81
N LEU A 41 -26.10 33.84 33.42
CA LEU A 41 -26.47 35.10 32.80
C LEU A 41 -26.35 36.28 33.77
N GLU A 42 -26.92 36.20 34.96
CA GLU A 42 -26.89 37.30 35.95
C GLU A 42 -25.45 37.70 36.32
N GLY A 43 -24.56 36.74 36.55
CA GLY A 43 -23.13 37.00 36.80
C GLY A 43 -22.34 37.58 35.61
N TRP A 44 -22.98 37.76 34.45
CA TRP A 44 -22.51 38.56 33.32
C TRP A 44 -23.25 39.91 33.21
N LEU A 45 -24.57 39.94 33.47
CA LEU A 45 -25.37 41.17 33.48
C LEU A 45 -24.91 42.15 34.57
N GLU A 46 -24.44 41.67 35.73
CA GLU A 46 -23.78 42.49 36.77
C GLU A 46 -22.57 43.30 36.27
N LYS A 47 -21.98 42.93 35.12
CA LYS A 47 -20.82 43.58 34.51
C LYS A 47 -21.20 44.54 33.38
N ARG A 48 -22.49 44.77 33.14
CA ARG A 48 -23.05 45.62 32.07
C ARG A 48 -23.74 46.86 32.63
N SER A 49 -24.24 47.75 31.75
CA SER A 49 -25.09 48.87 32.18
C SER A 49 -26.42 48.33 32.74
N PRO A 50 -27.03 49.01 33.74
CA PRO A 50 -28.35 48.61 34.23
C PRO A 50 -29.43 48.55 33.13
N GLN A 51 -29.34 49.43 32.13
CA GLN A 51 -30.28 49.50 31.00
C GLN A 51 -30.07 48.34 30.01
N GLU A 52 -28.80 48.06 29.65
CA GLU A 52 -28.44 46.86 28.85
C GLU A 52 -28.93 45.60 29.57
N ALA A 53 -28.70 45.52 30.88
CA ALA A 53 -29.02 44.36 31.71
C ALA A 53 -30.52 44.12 31.83
N GLU A 54 -31.33 45.18 31.99
CA GLU A 54 -32.80 45.05 32.05
C GLU A 54 -33.40 44.56 30.73
N VAL A 55 -32.97 45.13 29.59
CA VAL A 55 -33.42 44.71 28.25
C VAL A 55 -33.04 43.24 27.98
N LEU A 56 -31.77 42.88 28.20
CA LEU A 56 -31.28 41.53 27.93
C LEU A 56 -31.94 40.50 28.86
N ARG A 57 -32.12 40.81 30.16
CA ARG A 57 -32.83 39.93 31.10
C ARG A 57 -34.25 39.61 30.63
N GLY A 58 -34.97 40.61 30.09
CA GLY A 58 -36.30 40.41 29.51
C GLY A 58 -36.28 39.44 28.31
N LEU A 59 -35.38 39.68 27.34
CA LEU A 59 -35.27 38.87 26.12
C LEU A 59 -34.86 37.41 26.37
N PHE A 60 -33.88 37.18 27.27
CA PHE A 60 -33.49 35.83 27.68
C PHE A 60 -34.63 35.11 28.41
N SER A 61 -35.35 35.80 29.30
CA SER A 61 -36.42 35.20 30.11
C SER A 61 -37.64 34.81 29.29
N SER A 62 -37.95 35.52 28.20
CA SER A 62 -39.09 35.21 27.34
C SER A 62 -38.82 34.10 26.32
N SER A 63 -37.59 33.98 25.81
CA SER A 63 -37.34 33.18 24.59
C SER A 63 -36.31 32.04 24.73
N PHE A 64 -35.27 32.18 25.56
CA PHE A 64 -34.17 31.22 25.61
C PHE A 64 -34.61 29.82 26.07
N SER A 65 -35.41 29.76 27.14
CA SER A 65 -35.84 28.51 27.76
C SER A 65 -36.73 27.66 26.84
N GLU A 66 -37.67 28.28 26.13
CA GLU A 66 -38.54 27.58 25.17
C GLU A 66 -37.77 27.12 23.93
N LEU A 67 -36.92 27.98 23.37
CA LEU A 67 -36.14 27.68 22.17
C LEU A 67 -35.10 26.58 22.43
N TYR A 68 -34.41 26.61 23.58
CA TYR A 68 -33.48 25.54 23.97
C TYR A 68 -34.22 24.21 24.15
N ARG A 69 -35.39 24.23 24.82
CA ARG A 69 -36.24 23.04 24.96
C ARG A 69 -36.71 22.48 23.62
N PHE A 70 -37.17 23.34 22.69
CA PHE A 70 -37.53 22.93 21.34
C PHE A 70 -36.33 22.31 20.61
N SER A 71 -35.15 22.95 20.69
CA SER A 71 -33.93 22.44 20.07
C SER A 71 -33.54 21.05 20.57
N VAL A 72 -33.62 20.79 21.88
CA VAL A 72 -33.31 19.47 22.47
C VAL A 72 -34.39 18.42 22.17
N GLN A 73 -35.63 18.82 21.90
CA GLN A 73 -36.75 17.91 21.68
C GLN A 73 -37.11 17.67 20.20
N SER A 74 -36.62 18.47 19.26
CA SER A 74 -37.10 18.46 17.86
C SER A 74 -36.05 18.71 16.78
N LEU A 75 -34.80 19.04 17.13
CA LEU A 75 -33.71 19.31 16.19
C LEU A 75 -32.52 18.37 16.45
N GLU A 76 -31.77 18.02 15.41
CA GLU A 76 -30.61 17.12 15.54
C GLU A 76 -29.29 17.91 15.65
N SER A 77 -28.81 18.13 16.88
CA SER A 77 -27.46 18.68 17.10
C SER A 77 -26.38 17.68 16.68
N LYS A 78 -25.36 18.12 15.95
CA LYS A 78 -24.23 17.26 15.54
C LYS A 78 -23.16 17.06 16.63
N VAL A 79 -23.30 17.73 17.79
CA VAL A 79 -22.44 17.57 18.98
C VAL A 79 -23.28 17.73 20.25
N ASP A 80 -23.08 16.86 21.24
CA ASP A 80 -23.69 17.01 22.56
C ASP A 80 -23.06 18.15 23.34
N MET A 81 -23.85 19.19 23.65
CA MET A 81 -23.48 20.30 24.53
C MET A 81 -24.46 20.44 25.69
N LEU A 82 -23.95 20.86 26.84
CA LEU A 82 -24.75 21.17 28.02
C LEU A 82 -25.39 22.57 27.91
N GLU A 83 -26.55 22.78 28.52
CA GLU A 83 -27.26 24.07 28.58
C GLU A 83 -26.34 25.22 29.00
N ALA A 84 -25.51 24.97 30.02
CA ALA A 84 -24.51 25.90 30.54
C ALA A 84 -23.48 26.37 29.49
N PHE A 85 -23.19 25.56 28.46
CA PHE A 85 -22.26 25.91 27.39
C PHE A 85 -22.97 26.73 26.30
N VAL A 86 -24.24 26.41 26.01
CA VAL A 86 -25.07 27.17 25.04
C VAL A 86 -25.31 28.60 25.53
N ILE A 87 -25.68 28.79 26.81
CA ILE A 87 -25.83 30.14 27.39
C ILE A 87 -24.48 30.88 27.43
N MET A 88 -23.39 30.21 27.79
CA MET A 88 -22.04 30.82 27.80
C MET A 88 -21.60 31.23 26.39
N GLN A 89 -21.92 30.44 25.35
CA GLN A 89 -21.65 30.81 23.96
C GLN A 89 -22.49 32.02 23.52
N CYS A 90 -23.76 32.11 23.92
CA CYS A 90 -24.59 33.30 23.66
C CYS A 90 -24.01 34.56 24.33
N ILE A 91 -23.60 34.44 25.59
CA ILE A 91 -22.90 35.49 26.35
C ILE A 91 -21.57 35.88 25.68
N ASN A 92 -20.79 34.90 25.20
CA ASN A 92 -19.54 35.15 24.48
C ASN A 92 -19.76 35.87 23.15
N MET A 93 -20.80 35.52 22.40
CA MET A 93 -21.20 36.23 21.18
C MET A 93 -21.62 37.67 21.50
N LEU A 94 -22.52 37.88 22.45
CA LEU A 94 -22.93 39.23 22.89
C LEU A 94 -21.76 40.07 23.38
N GLN A 95 -20.79 39.48 24.10
CA GLN A 95 -19.60 40.20 24.55
C GLN A 95 -18.67 40.63 23.40
N GLY A 96 -18.66 39.93 22.27
CA GLY A 96 -17.89 40.31 21.08
C GLY A 96 -18.61 41.27 20.13
N LEU A 97 -19.95 41.33 20.21
CA LEU A 97 -20.80 42.16 19.36
C LEU A 97 -21.11 43.52 19.98
N ILE A 98 -21.40 43.56 21.29
CA ILE A 98 -21.66 44.81 22.02
C ILE A 98 -20.31 45.48 22.33
N PRO A 99 -20.03 46.68 21.80
CA PRO A 99 -18.76 47.37 22.02
C PRO A 99 -18.45 47.64 23.49
N LEU A 100 -17.18 47.96 23.77
CA LEU A 100 -16.79 48.55 25.05
C LEU A 100 -17.24 50.03 25.09
N LYS A 101 -17.73 50.48 26.25
CA LYS A 101 -18.29 51.84 26.45
C LYS A 101 -17.34 53.01 26.12
N GLU A 102 -16.06 52.72 25.97
CA GLU A 102 -15.03 53.70 25.60
C GLU A 102 -14.99 53.98 24.09
N GLN A 103 -15.72 53.21 23.27
CA GLN A 103 -15.65 53.25 21.80
C GLN A 103 -16.98 53.60 21.10
N CYS A 104 -18.12 53.50 21.79
CA CYS A 104 -19.43 53.89 21.26
C CYS A 104 -20.37 54.33 22.40
N GLY A 105 -21.36 55.17 22.09
CA GLY A 105 -22.43 55.53 23.02
C GLY A 105 -23.43 54.39 23.23
N ASP A 106 -24.37 54.57 24.16
CA ASP A 106 -25.37 53.54 24.50
C ASP A 106 -26.20 53.12 23.26
N LEU A 107 -26.28 51.80 23.02
CA LEU A 107 -27.00 51.22 21.90
C LEU A 107 -28.52 51.33 22.08
N SER A 108 -29.25 51.50 20.96
CA SER A 108 -30.72 51.49 21.01
C SER A 108 -31.27 50.12 21.41
N ARG A 109 -32.48 50.10 21.99
CA ARG A 109 -33.17 48.86 22.36
C ARG A 109 -33.34 47.91 21.17
N GLU A 110 -33.73 48.43 20.00
CA GLU A 110 -33.88 47.66 18.76
C GLU A 110 -32.55 47.06 18.29
N HIS A 111 -31.45 47.82 18.38
CA HIS A 111 -30.11 47.32 18.05
C HIS A 111 -29.71 46.19 19.01
N LEU A 112 -29.91 46.37 20.32
CA LEU A 112 -29.64 45.33 21.33
C LEU A 112 -30.48 44.07 21.12
N GLU A 113 -31.74 44.22 20.70
CA GLU A 113 -32.62 43.09 20.38
C GLU A 113 -32.15 42.32 19.14
N ARG A 114 -31.76 43.01 18.06
CA ARG A 114 -31.18 42.36 16.86
C ARG A 114 -29.85 41.65 17.16
N LEU A 115 -28.99 42.25 17.99
CA LEU A 115 -27.76 41.59 18.46
C LEU A 115 -28.07 40.37 19.34
N TYR A 116 -29.12 40.42 20.17
CA TYR A 116 -29.60 39.27 20.94
C TYR A 116 -30.07 38.14 20.03
N VAL A 117 -30.90 38.44 19.02
CA VAL A 117 -31.36 37.48 18.01
C VAL A 117 -30.17 36.82 17.29
N PHE A 118 -29.19 37.62 16.84
CA PHE A 118 -27.98 37.10 16.19
C PHE A 118 -27.12 36.22 17.12
N ALA A 119 -26.98 36.58 18.41
CA ALA A 119 -26.28 35.74 19.38
C ALA A 119 -27.05 34.44 19.72
N LEU A 120 -28.38 34.47 19.71
CA LEU A 120 -29.25 33.32 19.92
C LEU A 120 -29.18 32.33 18.75
N MET A 121 -29.15 32.85 17.51
CA MET A 121 -28.87 32.08 16.28
C MET A 121 -27.54 31.34 16.38
N TRP A 122 -26.45 32.04 16.70
CA TRP A 122 -25.10 31.49 16.75
C TRP A 122 -24.69 30.93 18.12
N SER A 123 -25.67 30.55 18.94
CA SER A 123 -25.49 29.70 20.13
C SER A 123 -26.36 28.44 20.05
N VAL A 124 -27.68 28.56 19.91
CA VAL A 124 -28.59 27.41 19.80
C VAL A 124 -28.49 26.77 18.40
N GLY A 125 -28.55 27.59 17.34
CA GLY A 125 -28.47 27.13 15.95
C GLY A 125 -27.05 26.81 15.45
N ALA A 126 -26.03 27.05 16.28
CA ALA A 126 -24.62 26.94 15.90
C ALA A 126 -24.20 25.52 15.51
N LEU A 127 -24.79 24.49 16.14
CA LEU A 127 -24.44 23.08 15.97
C LEU A 127 -25.32 22.32 14.96
N LEU A 128 -26.32 23.01 14.38
CA LEU A 128 -27.30 22.45 13.47
C LEU A 128 -26.79 22.40 12.03
N GLU A 129 -27.36 21.49 11.23
CA GLU A 129 -27.28 21.50 9.77
C GLU A 129 -28.37 22.38 9.15
N LEU A 130 -28.29 22.63 7.84
CA LEU A 130 -29.17 23.57 7.12
C LEU A 130 -30.67 23.24 7.28
N ASP A 131 -31.06 21.97 7.22
CA ASP A 131 -32.46 21.55 7.40
C ASP A 131 -33.00 21.87 8.81
N ASP A 132 -32.18 21.66 9.85
CA ASP A 132 -32.57 21.95 11.23
C ASP A 132 -32.53 23.44 11.55
N ARG A 133 -31.61 24.21 10.94
CA ARG A 133 -31.65 25.69 10.96
C ARG A 133 -32.96 26.21 10.35
N ARG A 134 -33.43 25.60 9.25
CA ARG A 134 -34.73 25.94 8.62
C ARG A 134 -35.93 25.56 9.51
N LYS A 135 -35.90 24.42 10.21
CA LYS A 135 -36.92 24.05 11.21
C LYS A 135 -36.97 25.04 12.38
N MET A 136 -35.81 25.43 12.90
CA MET A 136 -35.65 26.43 13.98
C MET A 136 -36.27 27.79 13.58
N GLU A 137 -35.98 28.25 12.36
CA GLU A 137 -36.58 29.47 11.81
C GLU A 137 -38.11 29.38 11.66
N ILE A 138 -38.61 28.28 11.09
CA ILE A 138 -40.06 28.06 10.90
C ILE A 138 -40.78 28.00 12.25
N TRP A 139 -40.14 27.51 13.32
CA TRP A 139 -40.68 27.53 14.67
C TRP A 139 -40.70 28.95 15.25
N LEU A 140 -39.57 29.68 15.18
CA LEU A 140 -39.47 31.07 15.68
C LEU A 140 -40.47 32.02 15.00
N ARG A 141 -40.67 31.91 13.69
CA ARG A 141 -41.65 32.73 12.93
C ARG A 141 -43.12 32.30 13.11
N ARG A 142 -43.40 31.24 13.88
CA ARG A 142 -44.76 30.71 14.11
C ARG A 142 -45.16 30.61 15.59
N ASN A 143 -44.27 30.90 16.54
CA ASN A 143 -44.61 30.85 17.95
C ASN A 143 -45.24 32.18 18.39
N ASP A 144 -46.56 32.20 18.53
CA ASP A 144 -47.32 33.37 19.02
C ASP A 144 -46.86 33.88 20.40
N GLY A 145 -46.17 33.04 21.19
CA GLY A 145 -45.63 33.41 22.51
C GLY A 145 -44.29 34.16 22.48
N ILE A 146 -43.57 34.17 21.35
CA ILE A 146 -42.25 34.81 21.22
C ILE A 146 -42.33 35.89 20.15
N HIS A 147 -41.96 37.12 20.51
CA HIS A 147 -41.81 38.23 19.58
C HIS A 147 -40.37 38.72 19.65
N LEU A 148 -39.68 38.69 18.50
CA LEU A 148 -38.27 39.05 18.33
C LEU A 148 -38.10 39.69 16.95
N ASP A 149 -37.26 40.71 16.85
CA ASP A 149 -36.86 41.34 15.58
C ASP A 149 -36.01 40.38 14.69
N LEU A 150 -36.69 39.59 13.87
CA LEU A 150 -36.11 38.67 12.88
C LEU A 150 -35.96 39.36 11.51
N PRO A 151 -34.94 39.01 10.69
CA PRO A 151 -34.77 39.59 9.35
C PRO A 151 -35.95 39.26 8.42
N ASP A 152 -36.33 40.22 7.56
CA ASP A 152 -37.29 40.00 6.48
C ASP A 152 -36.63 39.20 5.33
N ILE A 153 -37.31 38.15 4.87
CA ILE A 153 -36.82 37.27 3.80
C ILE A 153 -37.80 37.28 2.61
N PRO A 154 -37.33 37.48 1.36
CA PRO A 154 -38.17 37.39 0.17
C PRO A 154 -38.81 36.01 0.00
N ARG A 155 -40.12 35.97 -0.27
CA ARG A 155 -40.90 34.71 -0.39
C ARG A 155 -40.43 33.78 -1.50
N ASP A 156 -39.74 34.33 -2.50
CA ASP A 156 -39.24 33.62 -3.69
C ASP A 156 -37.75 33.26 -3.58
N SER A 157 -37.12 33.44 -2.40
CA SER A 157 -35.71 33.10 -2.13
C SER A 157 -35.56 31.77 -1.38
N GLU A 158 -34.40 31.12 -1.53
CA GLU A 158 -34.01 29.96 -0.71
C GLU A 158 -33.28 30.36 0.58
N ASP A 159 -33.07 31.66 0.79
CA ASP A 159 -32.30 32.24 1.91
C ASP A 159 -32.94 31.91 3.27
N ILE A 160 -32.12 31.73 4.30
CA ILE A 160 -32.56 31.55 5.70
C ILE A 160 -32.07 32.71 6.58
N MET A 161 -32.63 32.86 7.80
CA MET A 161 -32.25 33.94 8.73
C MET A 161 -30.74 33.96 9.05
N PHE A 162 -30.06 32.82 8.94
CA PHE A 162 -28.61 32.68 9.12
C PHE A 162 -27.77 33.33 8.00
N ASP A 163 -28.39 33.71 6.88
CA ASP A 163 -27.75 34.39 5.75
C ASP A 163 -27.77 35.93 5.88
N TYR A 164 -28.26 36.45 7.01
CA TYR A 164 -28.26 37.86 7.37
C TYR A 164 -27.32 38.15 8.56
N HIS A 165 -26.88 39.39 8.69
CA HIS A 165 -26.14 39.94 9.82
C HIS A 165 -26.66 41.31 10.23
N VAL A 166 -26.27 41.76 11.43
CA VAL A 166 -26.57 43.12 11.94
C VAL A 166 -25.39 44.06 11.63
N THR A 167 -25.66 45.25 11.09
CA THR A 167 -24.65 46.29 10.87
C THR A 167 -24.31 47.08 12.15
N ALA A 168 -23.26 47.90 12.10
CA ALA A 168 -22.97 48.86 13.18
C ALA A 168 -24.12 49.87 13.41
N ASP A 169 -24.93 50.12 12.39
CA ASP A 169 -26.14 50.95 12.43
C ASP A 169 -27.38 50.20 12.96
N GLY A 170 -27.25 48.89 13.23
CA GLY A 170 -28.32 48.05 13.77
C GLY A 170 -29.32 47.54 12.75
N GLN A 171 -28.98 47.48 11.46
CA GLN A 171 -29.88 46.99 10.40
C GLN A 171 -29.52 45.57 9.96
N TRP A 172 -30.55 44.78 9.60
CA TRP A 172 -30.37 43.47 8.97
C TRP A 172 -29.93 43.63 7.51
N ILE A 173 -28.79 43.05 7.14
CA ILE A 173 -28.27 43.00 5.76
C ILE A 173 -27.76 41.59 5.45
N HIS A 174 -28.00 41.13 4.23
CA HIS A 174 -27.56 39.81 3.74
C HIS A 174 -26.04 39.74 3.53
N TRP A 175 -25.39 38.63 3.91
CA TRP A 175 -23.92 38.48 3.91
C TRP A 175 -23.23 38.73 2.56
N SER A 176 -23.95 38.59 1.43
CA SER A 176 -23.39 38.83 0.09
C SER A 176 -22.82 40.25 -0.08
N THR A 177 -23.26 41.24 0.70
CA THR A 177 -22.69 42.61 0.64
C THR A 177 -21.29 42.73 1.24
N ARG A 178 -20.82 41.71 1.97
CA ARG A 178 -19.44 41.61 2.51
C ARG A 178 -18.55 40.63 1.74
N VAL A 179 -19.05 40.01 0.67
CA VAL A 179 -18.23 39.10 -0.16
C VAL A 179 -17.47 39.94 -1.19
N GLU A 180 -16.14 39.99 -1.03
CA GLU A 180 -15.24 40.64 -2.00
C GLU A 180 -15.18 39.82 -3.31
N GLU A 181 -15.19 40.50 -4.46
CA GLU A 181 -15.08 39.85 -5.76
C GLU A 181 -13.65 39.34 -6.00
N TYR A 182 -13.48 38.01 -6.11
CA TYR A 182 -12.21 37.41 -6.46
C TYR A 182 -11.84 37.69 -7.93
N VAL A 183 -10.60 38.11 -8.17
CA VAL A 183 -10.06 38.34 -9.51
C VAL A 183 -8.87 37.41 -9.72
N TYR A 184 -9.06 36.40 -10.58
CA TYR A 184 -7.98 35.48 -10.96
C TYR A 184 -6.83 36.22 -11.68
N PRO A 185 -5.56 36.05 -11.26
CA PRO A 185 -4.41 36.74 -11.87
C PRO A 185 -4.24 36.41 -13.35
N SER A 186 -4.12 37.43 -14.21
CA SER A 186 -3.98 37.23 -15.66
C SER A 186 -2.60 36.72 -16.06
N GLU A 187 -1.54 37.31 -15.50
CA GLU A 187 -0.13 37.13 -15.93
C GLU A 187 0.51 35.79 -15.51
N LEU A 188 0.00 35.14 -14.46
CA LEU A 188 0.56 33.93 -13.87
C LEU A 188 -0.54 32.94 -13.46
N THR A 189 -0.24 31.65 -13.47
CA THR A 189 -1.06 30.61 -12.82
C THR A 189 -0.75 30.58 -11.31
N PRO A 190 -1.65 31.06 -10.42
CA PRO A 190 -1.47 30.85 -8.98
C PRO A 190 -1.50 29.35 -8.62
N GLU A 191 -0.71 28.97 -7.63
CA GLU A 191 -0.69 27.59 -7.12
C GLU A 191 -2.04 27.24 -6.49
N TYR A 192 -2.68 26.15 -6.97
CA TYR A 192 -4.06 25.79 -6.57
C TYR A 192 -4.27 25.72 -5.05
N SER A 193 -3.25 25.28 -4.31
CA SER A 193 -3.23 25.21 -2.84
C SER A 193 -3.46 26.55 -2.12
N SER A 194 -3.19 27.68 -2.79
CA SER A 194 -3.29 29.03 -2.24
C SER A 194 -4.52 29.82 -2.71
N ILE A 195 -5.36 29.24 -3.57
CA ILE A 195 -6.55 29.91 -4.11
C ILE A 195 -7.71 29.84 -3.10
N LEU A 196 -7.89 30.90 -2.32
CA LEU A 196 -9.10 31.14 -1.54
C LEU A 196 -10.07 32.04 -2.32
N VAL A 197 -11.18 31.48 -2.80
CA VAL A 197 -12.32 32.29 -3.28
C VAL A 197 -13.20 32.67 -2.08
N PRO A 198 -13.43 33.97 -1.80
CA PRO A 198 -14.39 34.39 -0.79
C PRO A 198 -15.81 33.96 -1.18
N ASN A 199 -16.57 33.40 -0.23
CA ASN A 199 -17.98 33.11 -0.40
C ASN A 199 -18.74 33.50 0.90
N VAL A 200 -20.07 33.45 0.87
CA VAL A 200 -20.92 33.82 2.01
C VAL A 200 -20.54 33.02 3.27
N ASP A 201 -20.35 31.71 3.13
CA ASP A 201 -20.03 30.79 4.22
C ASP A 201 -18.68 31.10 4.89
N ASN A 202 -17.65 31.41 4.09
CA ASN A 202 -16.31 31.78 4.54
C ASN A 202 -16.34 33.14 5.27
N VAL A 203 -16.99 34.16 4.69
CA VAL A 203 -17.08 35.51 5.31
C VAL A 203 -17.89 35.46 6.61
N ARG A 204 -18.99 34.70 6.63
CA ARG A 204 -19.81 34.44 7.82
C ARG A 204 -19.00 33.75 8.92
N THR A 205 -18.26 32.69 8.58
CA THR A 205 -17.47 31.93 9.56
C THR A 205 -16.27 32.73 10.07
N ASP A 206 -15.59 33.48 9.19
CA ASP A 206 -14.50 34.40 9.55
C ASP A 206 -14.97 35.49 10.53
N PHE A 207 -16.17 36.05 10.33
CA PHE A 207 -16.76 37.00 11.28
C PHE A 207 -17.04 36.34 12.64
N LEU A 208 -17.63 35.14 12.68
CA LEU A 208 -17.88 34.43 13.95
C LEU A 208 -16.57 34.11 14.70
N ILE A 209 -15.54 33.64 13.99
CA ILE A 209 -14.19 33.45 14.54
C ILE A 209 -13.68 34.78 15.08
N GLN A 210 -13.73 35.85 14.30
CA GLN A 210 -13.23 37.18 14.68
C GLN A 210 -13.96 37.75 15.92
N THR A 211 -15.27 37.60 16.02
CA THR A 211 -16.11 38.05 17.15
C THR A 211 -15.69 37.40 18.47
N ILE A 212 -15.39 36.09 18.46
CA ILE A 212 -14.93 35.37 19.66
C ILE A 212 -13.43 35.57 19.88
N ALA A 213 -12.61 35.43 18.84
CA ALA A 213 -11.15 35.40 18.96
C ALA A 213 -10.57 36.76 19.35
N ARG A 214 -11.18 37.90 18.97
CA ARG A 214 -10.77 39.23 19.47
C ARG A 214 -10.84 39.35 21.00
N GLN A 215 -11.63 38.52 21.68
CA GLN A 215 -11.75 38.49 23.14
C GLN A 215 -10.67 37.62 23.81
N GLY A 216 -9.73 37.03 23.06
CA GLY A 216 -8.75 36.05 23.55
C GLY A 216 -9.35 34.66 23.83
N LYS A 217 -10.65 34.46 23.56
CA LYS A 217 -11.37 33.19 23.78
C LYS A 217 -11.09 32.20 22.65
N ALA A 218 -11.26 30.90 22.92
CA ALA A 218 -11.00 29.85 21.94
C ALA A 218 -12.22 29.52 21.07
N VAL A 219 -11.97 29.12 19.83
CA VAL A 219 -12.99 28.78 18.83
C VAL A 219 -12.75 27.37 18.27
N LEU A 220 -13.82 26.57 18.16
CA LEU A 220 -13.79 25.24 17.56
C LEU A 220 -14.75 25.17 16.37
N LEU A 221 -14.25 24.82 15.19
CA LEU A 221 -15.07 24.54 14.01
C LEU A 221 -15.37 23.04 13.91
N ILE A 222 -16.65 22.68 13.82
CA ILE A 222 -17.11 21.32 13.48
C ILE A 222 -17.66 21.29 12.05
N GLY A 223 -17.86 20.12 11.46
CA GLY A 223 -18.40 19.96 10.10
C GLY A 223 -17.96 18.66 9.44
N GLU A 224 -18.51 18.31 8.29
CA GLU A 224 -18.03 17.18 7.49
C GLU A 224 -16.54 17.32 7.07
N GLN A 225 -15.90 16.22 6.68
CA GLN A 225 -14.57 16.26 6.10
C GLN A 225 -14.60 17.09 4.80
N GLY A 226 -13.69 18.04 4.63
CA GLY A 226 -13.62 18.90 3.44
C GLY A 226 -14.46 20.18 3.47
N THR A 227 -15.20 20.51 4.55
CA THR A 227 -15.97 21.78 4.69
C THR A 227 -15.09 23.03 4.96
N ALA A 228 -13.95 23.14 4.29
CA ALA A 228 -12.99 24.26 4.32
C ALA A 228 -12.43 24.71 5.70
N LYS A 229 -12.87 24.18 6.85
CA LYS A 229 -12.44 24.55 8.23
C LYS A 229 -10.97 24.97 8.37
N THR A 230 -10.04 24.07 8.05
CA THR A 230 -8.58 24.29 8.10
C THR A 230 -8.14 25.53 7.30
N VAL A 231 -8.76 25.74 6.15
CA VAL A 231 -8.47 26.85 5.22
C VAL A 231 -9.08 28.15 5.73
N ILE A 232 -10.28 28.13 6.28
CA ILE A 232 -10.92 29.30 6.91
C ILE A 232 -10.08 29.79 8.10
N ILE A 233 -9.66 28.87 9.00
CA ILE A 233 -8.85 29.25 10.17
C ILE A 233 -7.47 29.78 9.74
N LYS A 234 -6.80 29.13 8.78
CA LYS A 234 -5.51 29.64 8.26
C LYS A 234 -5.67 30.99 7.54
N GLY A 235 -6.76 31.19 6.81
CA GLY A 235 -7.13 32.47 6.17
C GLY A 235 -7.51 33.58 7.15
N TYR A 236 -7.95 33.24 8.36
CA TYR A 236 -8.08 34.19 9.48
C TYR A 236 -6.71 34.52 10.08
N MET A 237 -5.86 33.51 10.31
CA MET A 237 -4.52 33.69 10.88
C MET A 237 -3.56 34.46 9.95
N SER A 238 -3.72 34.36 8.62
CA SER A 238 -2.95 35.16 7.65
C SER A 238 -3.36 36.64 7.58
N LYS A 239 -4.38 37.06 8.34
CA LYS A 239 -4.76 38.48 8.51
C LYS A 239 -4.10 39.12 9.74
N TYR A 240 -3.34 38.35 10.53
CA TYR A 240 -2.57 38.89 11.63
C TYR A 240 -1.39 39.72 11.12
N ASP A 241 -1.09 40.81 11.83
CA ASP A 241 0.18 41.50 11.69
C ASP A 241 1.31 40.63 12.26
N PRO A 242 2.31 40.20 11.46
CA PRO A 242 3.39 39.36 11.94
C PRO A 242 4.26 40.03 12.99
N GLU A 243 4.32 41.37 13.08
CA GLU A 243 5.11 42.05 14.11
C GLU A 243 4.50 41.87 15.51
N THR A 244 3.18 41.77 15.64
CA THR A 244 2.47 41.67 16.93
C THR A 244 1.86 40.30 17.26
N HIS A 245 1.43 39.50 16.27
CA HIS A 245 0.68 38.25 16.51
C HIS A 245 1.12 37.13 15.56
N MET A 246 1.72 36.06 16.12
CA MET A 246 2.20 34.89 15.38
C MET A 246 1.11 33.80 15.24
N GLY A 247 1.05 33.13 14.09
CA GLY A 247 0.24 31.92 13.89
C GLY A 247 1.10 30.65 13.91
N LYS A 248 0.65 29.60 14.60
CA LYS A 248 1.22 28.23 14.52
C LYS A 248 0.12 27.19 14.34
N SER A 249 0.39 26.12 13.59
CA SER A 249 -0.55 25.02 13.32
C SER A 249 0.00 23.70 13.86
N LEU A 250 -0.88 22.90 14.47
CA LEU A 250 -0.65 21.55 14.95
C LEU A 250 -1.80 20.67 14.47
N ASN A 251 -1.50 19.43 14.08
CA ASN A 251 -2.52 18.44 13.74
C ASN A 251 -2.44 17.31 14.77
N LEU A 252 -3.56 16.85 15.33
CA LEU A 252 -3.58 15.67 16.21
C LEU A 252 -3.90 14.40 15.42
N SER A 253 -3.33 13.28 15.86
CA SER A 253 -3.57 11.94 15.34
C SER A 253 -3.95 10.98 16.46
N SER A 254 -4.34 9.75 16.12
CA SER A 254 -4.56 8.70 17.13
C SER A 254 -3.31 8.39 17.97
N ALA A 255 -2.11 8.60 17.43
CA ALA A 255 -0.84 8.31 18.10
C ALA A 255 -0.32 9.46 18.96
N THR A 256 -0.85 10.69 18.81
CA THR A 256 -0.28 11.88 19.43
C THR A 256 -0.38 11.83 20.95
N THR A 257 0.78 11.68 21.60
CA THR A 257 0.88 11.56 23.06
C THR A 257 0.87 12.93 23.77
N PRO A 258 0.55 12.99 25.07
CA PRO A 258 0.68 14.22 25.87
C PRO A 258 2.08 14.84 25.83
N LEU A 259 3.14 14.01 25.76
CA LEU A 259 4.53 14.48 25.69
C LEU A 259 4.89 15.08 24.32
N MET A 260 4.35 14.53 23.23
CA MET A 260 4.48 15.13 21.89
C MET A 260 3.80 16.50 21.83
N PHE A 261 2.60 16.63 22.43
CA PHE A 261 1.93 17.93 22.57
C PHE A 261 2.77 18.92 23.39
N GLN A 262 3.23 18.51 24.58
CA GLN A 262 4.06 19.34 25.47
C GLN A 262 5.29 19.89 24.73
N ARG A 263 6.11 19.00 24.15
CA ARG A 263 7.36 19.36 23.44
C ARG A 263 7.11 20.24 22.20
N THR A 264 5.96 20.11 21.54
CA THR A 264 5.63 20.94 20.37
C THR A 264 5.17 22.34 20.78
N VAL A 265 4.42 22.47 21.89
CA VAL A 265 4.12 23.79 22.46
C VAL A 265 5.40 24.45 22.98
N GLU A 266 6.27 23.70 23.67
CA GLU A 266 7.57 24.18 24.16
C GLU A 266 8.49 24.67 23.04
N SER A 267 8.44 24.10 21.83
CA SER A 267 9.28 24.56 20.72
C SER A 267 8.85 25.92 20.15
N TYR A 268 7.57 26.30 20.33
CA TYR A 268 6.97 27.57 19.87
C TYR A 268 7.15 28.74 20.85
N VAL A 269 7.52 28.48 22.11
CA VAL A 269 7.64 29.52 23.15
C VAL A 269 9.08 29.65 23.64
N ASP A 270 9.51 30.88 23.91
CA ASP A 270 10.80 31.15 24.53
C ASP A 270 10.61 31.53 26.01
N LYS A 271 11.67 31.31 26.80
CA LYS A 271 11.66 31.56 28.24
C LYS A 271 11.73 33.07 28.53
N ARG A 272 10.73 33.60 29.22
CA ARG A 272 10.70 35.03 29.61
C ARG A 272 11.31 35.28 30.98
N MET A 273 10.76 34.67 32.04
CA MET A 273 11.23 34.88 33.42
C MET A 273 10.81 33.72 34.33
N GLY A 274 11.71 33.22 35.18
CA GLY A 274 11.39 32.14 36.13
C GLY A 274 10.95 30.85 35.44
N THR A 275 9.73 30.40 35.70
CA THR A 275 9.05 29.27 35.01
C THR A 275 8.04 29.75 33.96
N THR A 276 8.04 31.04 33.60
CA THR A 276 7.11 31.63 32.64
C THR A 276 7.72 31.74 31.25
N TYR A 277 7.02 31.17 30.28
CA TYR A 277 7.32 31.14 28.85
C TYR A 277 6.20 31.85 28.08
N GLY A 278 6.51 32.27 26.86
CA GLY A 278 5.52 32.86 25.95
C GLY A 278 6.13 33.04 24.56
N PRO A 279 5.38 33.61 23.60
CA PRO A 279 5.89 33.77 22.25
C PRO A 279 7.14 34.69 22.20
N PRO A 280 8.05 34.47 21.23
CA PRO A 280 9.27 35.25 21.08
C PRO A 280 9.01 36.76 20.98
N ALA A 281 9.99 37.56 21.40
CA ALA A 281 9.95 39.04 21.36
C ALA A 281 8.74 39.71 22.06
N GLY A 282 7.96 38.98 22.87
CA GLY A 282 6.78 39.53 23.56
C GLY A 282 5.49 39.54 22.72
N LYS A 283 5.50 38.90 21.54
CA LYS A 283 4.32 38.78 20.67
C LYS A 283 3.18 37.97 21.33
N LYS A 284 1.98 38.06 20.77
CA LYS A 284 0.90 37.09 20.99
C LYS A 284 1.01 35.92 20.01
N MET A 285 0.41 34.77 20.32
CA MET A 285 0.37 33.61 19.43
C MET A 285 -0.99 32.93 19.42
N SER A 286 -1.50 32.61 18.23
CA SER A 286 -2.60 31.65 18.07
C SER A 286 -2.05 30.28 17.66
N ILE A 287 -2.33 29.26 18.46
CA ILE A 287 -2.12 27.86 18.10
C ILE A 287 -3.44 27.34 17.51
N PHE A 288 -3.39 26.94 16.24
CA PHE A 288 -4.46 26.17 15.60
C PHE A 288 -4.23 24.67 15.79
N ILE A 289 -5.25 23.95 16.26
CA ILE A 289 -5.26 22.49 16.43
C ILE A 289 -6.27 21.87 15.44
N ASP A 290 -5.78 21.23 14.37
CA ASP A 290 -6.63 20.46 13.45
C ASP A 290 -6.88 19.04 13.97
N ASP A 291 -8.02 18.47 13.59
CA ASP A 291 -8.50 17.14 13.98
C ASP A 291 -8.43 16.83 15.51
N ILE A 292 -8.84 17.80 16.36
CA ILE A 292 -8.68 17.73 17.83
C ILE A 292 -9.38 16.53 18.50
N ASN A 293 -10.35 15.87 17.85
CA ASN A 293 -11.02 14.67 18.37
C ASN A 293 -10.28 13.36 18.07
N MET A 294 -9.21 13.37 17.27
CA MET A 294 -8.51 12.15 16.83
C MET A 294 -7.67 11.39 17.87
N PRO A 295 -7.19 11.96 19.00
CA PRO A 295 -6.42 11.20 19.99
C PRO A 295 -7.14 9.95 20.53
N VAL A 296 -6.38 8.89 20.80
CA VAL A 296 -6.92 7.63 21.32
C VAL A 296 -7.65 7.83 22.65
N ILE A 297 -8.86 7.28 22.70
CA ILE A 297 -9.61 7.02 23.93
C ILE A 297 -9.00 5.78 24.60
N ASN A 298 -8.67 5.89 25.88
CA ASN A 298 -8.14 4.78 26.68
C ASN A 298 -9.25 3.81 27.14
N GLU A 299 -8.88 2.74 27.85
CA GLU A 299 -9.83 1.72 28.35
C GLU A 299 -10.92 2.27 29.30
N TRP A 300 -10.73 3.47 29.85
CA TRP A 300 -11.64 4.14 30.78
C TRP A 300 -12.56 5.19 30.10
N GLY A 301 -12.36 5.47 28.81
CA GLY A 301 -13.13 6.47 28.07
C GLY A 301 -12.47 7.85 27.94
N ASP A 302 -11.28 8.06 28.51
CA ASP A 302 -10.61 9.37 28.51
C ASP A 302 -9.65 9.55 27.32
N GLN A 303 -9.62 10.76 26.75
CA GLN A 303 -8.59 11.21 25.81
C GLN A 303 -7.47 11.95 26.56
N VAL A 304 -6.43 11.22 27.00
CA VAL A 304 -5.36 11.76 27.87
C VAL A 304 -4.64 12.96 27.25
N THR A 305 -4.40 12.96 25.94
CA THR A 305 -3.79 14.10 25.21
C THR A 305 -4.67 15.35 25.26
N ASN A 306 -5.99 15.21 25.29
CA ASN A 306 -6.91 16.35 25.38
C ASN A 306 -7.05 16.90 26.81
N GLU A 307 -6.63 16.16 27.85
CA GLU A 307 -6.56 16.71 29.21
C GLU A 307 -5.33 17.61 29.44
N ILE A 308 -4.19 17.41 28.74
CA ILE A 308 -3.09 18.40 28.76
C ILE A 308 -3.43 19.65 27.94
N VAL A 309 -4.16 19.51 26.82
CA VAL A 309 -4.73 20.66 26.09
C VAL A 309 -5.66 21.46 27.00
N ARG A 310 -6.59 20.78 27.70
CA ARG A 310 -7.49 21.43 28.67
C ARG A 310 -6.72 22.12 29.79
N GLN A 311 -5.72 21.46 30.39
CA GLN A 311 -4.89 22.07 31.44
C GLN A 311 -4.23 23.36 30.94
N LEU A 312 -3.62 23.33 29.75
CA LEU A 312 -2.97 24.49 29.16
C LEU A 312 -3.95 25.66 28.94
N MET A 313 -5.14 25.39 28.40
CA MET A 313 -6.21 26.39 28.20
C MET A 313 -6.80 26.96 29.49
N GLU A 314 -6.87 26.16 30.55
CA GLU A 314 -7.60 26.47 31.78
C GLU A 314 -6.70 27.05 32.89
N GLN A 315 -5.43 26.64 32.92
CA GLN A 315 -4.46 27.00 33.96
C GLN A 315 -3.33 27.89 33.42
N ASN A 316 -3.36 28.25 32.12
CA ASN A 316 -2.32 29.01 31.42
C ASN A 316 -0.92 28.40 31.63
N GLY A 317 -0.84 27.08 31.47
CA GLY A 317 0.37 26.30 31.75
C GLY A 317 0.08 24.82 31.98
N PHE A 318 1.13 24.01 32.14
CA PHE A 318 1.04 22.58 32.43
C PHE A 318 2.13 22.13 33.42
N PHE A 319 1.92 20.98 34.06
CA PHE A 319 3.02 20.30 34.76
C PHE A 319 3.91 19.58 33.74
N ASN A 320 5.23 19.68 33.92
CA ASN A 320 6.19 19.02 33.05
C ASN A 320 6.16 17.50 33.26
N LEU A 321 5.89 16.73 32.19
CA LEU A 321 5.73 15.27 32.24
C LEU A 321 7.07 14.53 32.47
N GLU A 322 8.20 15.15 32.14
CA GLU A 322 9.55 14.61 32.37
C GLU A 322 10.10 14.96 33.76
N LYS A 323 9.58 16.03 34.37
CA LYS A 323 9.99 16.54 35.69
C LYS A 323 8.79 16.73 36.62
N PRO A 324 8.34 15.65 37.30
CA PRO A 324 7.18 15.69 38.17
C PRO A 324 7.24 16.80 39.22
N GLY A 325 6.27 17.72 39.17
CA GLY A 325 6.13 18.84 40.11
C GLY A 325 6.64 20.20 39.62
N GLU A 326 7.37 20.29 38.50
CA GLU A 326 7.69 21.58 37.86
C GLU A 326 6.46 22.05 37.06
N PHE A 327 5.88 23.21 37.40
CA PHE A 327 4.78 23.83 36.62
C PHE A 327 5.31 24.94 35.71
N THR A 328 4.96 24.86 34.44
CA THR A 328 5.40 25.75 33.37
C THR A 328 4.26 26.70 33.02
N ASN A 329 4.39 27.98 33.36
CA ASN A 329 3.40 29.00 32.98
C ASN A 329 3.61 29.39 31.52
N ILE A 330 2.53 29.48 30.74
CA ILE A 330 2.53 29.88 29.33
C ILE A 330 1.54 31.03 29.15
N VAL A 331 2.05 32.19 28.73
CA VAL A 331 1.27 33.43 28.58
C VAL A 331 1.21 33.89 27.12
N ASP A 332 0.24 34.77 26.80
CA ASP A 332 -0.01 35.34 25.47
C ASP A 332 -0.34 34.32 24.36
N VAL A 333 -0.84 33.15 24.73
CA VAL A 333 -1.28 32.09 23.80
C VAL A 333 -2.80 32.00 23.74
N GLN A 334 -3.33 31.87 22.52
CA GLN A 334 -4.74 31.64 22.20
C GLN A 334 -4.90 30.34 21.40
N PHE A 335 -6.06 29.69 21.49
CA PHE A 335 -6.36 28.47 20.76
C PHE A 335 -7.48 28.65 19.73
N LEU A 336 -7.24 28.13 18.53
CA LEU A 336 -8.25 27.86 17.51
C LEU A 336 -8.22 26.35 17.23
N ALA A 337 -9.36 25.75 16.90
CA ALA A 337 -9.40 24.31 16.67
C ALA A 337 -10.40 23.92 15.58
N ALA A 338 -10.21 22.74 15.00
CA ALA A 338 -11.16 22.10 14.10
C ALA A 338 -11.30 20.61 14.42
N MET A 339 -12.49 20.06 14.18
CA MET A 339 -12.72 18.61 14.14
C MET A 339 -13.78 18.22 13.11
N ILE A 340 -13.79 16.95 12.73
CA ILE A 340 -14.90 16.35 12.00
C ILE A 340 -16.04 16.04 12.98
N HIS A 341 -17.31 16.04 12.53
CA HIS A 341 -18.45 15.61 13.36
C HIS A 341 -18.17 14.25 14.05
N PRO A 342 -18.52 14.11 15.34
CA PRO A 342 -18.44 12.84 16.06
C PRO A 342 -19.45 11.81 15.54
N GLY A 343 -19.28 10.54 15.91
CA GLY A 343 -20.12 9.44 15.45
C GLY A 343 -19.57 8.75 14.20
N GLY A 344 -20.28 7.72 13.73
CA GLY A 344 -19.83 6.88 12.60
C GLY A 344 -18.50 6.14 12.84
N GLY A 345 -18.07 6.00 14.10
CA GLY A 345 -16.75 5.49 14.48
C GLY A 345 -15.70 6.57 14.75
N ARG A 346 -16.06 7.86 14.70
CA ARG A 346 -15.21 8.97 15.18
C ARG A 346 -15.58 9.35 16.61
N ASN A 347 -14.55 9.72 17.37
CA ASN A 347 -14.66 10.16 18.77
C ASN A 347 -15.24 11.58 18.88
N ASP A 348 -15.70 11.92 20.08
CA ASP A 348 -16.03 13.29 20.50
C ASP A 348 -15.04 13.74 21.60
N ILE A 349 -14.87 15.04 21.79
CA ILE A 349 -13.96 15.61 22.79
C ILE A 349 -14.60 15.68 24.20
N PRO A 350 -13.83 15.56 25.30
CA PRO A 350 -14.38 15.58 26.66
C PRO A 350 -15.16 16.86 26.98
N GLN A 351 -16.28 16.76 27.69
CA GLN A 351 -17.12 17.91 28.09
C GLN A 351 -16.33 18.97 28.90
N ARG A 352 -15.31 18.56 29.66
CA ARG A 352 -14.40 19.47 30.40
C ARG A 352 -13.44 20.26 29.51
N LEU A 353 -13.20 19.81 28.26
CA LEU A 353 -12.48 20.56 27.22
C LEU A 353 -13.45 21.38 26.38
N LYS A 354 -14.61 20.82 25.98
CA LYS A 354 -15.67 21.53 25.22
C LYS A 354 -16.01 22.90 25.82
N ARG A 355 -16.16 22.98 27.15
CA ARG A 355 -16.48 24.23 27.88
C ARG A 355 -15.54 25.42 27.62
N GLN A 356 -14.32 25.17 27.13
CA GLN A 356 -13.33 26.22 26.86
C GLN A 356 -13.44 26.80 25.44
N PHE A 357 -14.22 26.18 24.55
CA PHE A 357 -14.41 26.61 23.16
C PHE A 357 -15.82 27.18 22.93
N SER A 358 -15.93 28.18 22.07
CA SER A 358 -17.19 28.48 21.36
C SER A 358 -17.22 27.67 20.06
N ILE A 359 -18.29 26.91 19.82
CA ILE A 359 -18.35 25.88 18.78
C ILE A 359 -19.29 26.29 17.65
N PHE A 360 -18.83 26.20 16.39
CA PHE A 360 -19.61 26.55 15.20
C PHE A 360 -19.58 25.44 14.13
N ASN A 361 -20.74 25.09 13.58
CA ASN A 361 -20.85 24.09 12.51
C ASN A 361 -20.68 24.71 11.12
N CYS A 362 -19.55 24.37 10.49
CA CYS A 362 -19.23 24.59 9.09
C CYS A 362 -19.95 23.53 8.24
N THR A 363 -21.22 23.84 7.95
CA THR A 363 -22.07 23.13 7.00
C THR A 363 -21.45 23.08 5.60
N LEU A 364 -21.98 22.24 4.71
CA LEU A 364 -21.64 22.34 3.29
C LEU A 364 -22.11 23.70 2.73
N PRO A 365 -21.32 24.40 1.89
CA PRO A 365 -21.78 25.61 1.21
C PRO A 365 -22.97 25.32 0.30
N ALA A 366 -23.86 26.30 0.14
CA ALA A 366 -25.00 26.20 -0.78
C ALA A 366 -24.54 25.92 -2.22
N ASN A 367 -25.41 25.32 -3.05
CA ASN A 367 -25.09 25.03 -4.47
C ASN A 367 -24.58 26.27 -5.22
N SER A 368 -25.25 27.40 -5.02
CA SER A 368 -24.86 28.69 -5.60
C SER A 368 -23.57 29.29 -5.00
N SER A 369 -23.15 28.89 -3.80
CA SER A 369 -21.80 29.18 -3.26
C SER A 369 -20.73 28.27 -3.88
N ILE A 370 -21.05 27.00 -4.17
CA ILE A 370 -20.12 26.06 -4.82
C ILE A 370 -19.85 26.47 -6.26
N ASP A 371 -20.90 26.78 -7.03
CA ASP A 371 -20.74 27.16 -8.44
C ASP A 371 -19.89 28.44 -8.56
N LYS A 372 -20.13 29.45 -7.70
CA LYS A 372 -19.35 30.70 -7.59
C LYS A 372 -17.86 30.52 -7.24
N ILE A 373 -17.43 29.34 -6.79
CA ILE A 373 -15.99 29.06 -6.57
C ILE A 373 -15.29 28.67 -7.88
N PHE A 374 -16.02 28.13 -8.86
CA PHE A 374 -15.44 27.58 -10.09
C PHE A 374 -15.85 28.32 -11.38
N ALA A 375 -17.06 28.90 -11.45
CA ALA A 375 -17.55 29.75 -12.55
C ALA A 375 -18.46 30.89 -12.05
N HIS A 376 -18.81 31.82 -12.92
CA HIS A 376 -19.87 32.81 -12.67
C HIS A 376 -21.27 32.25 -12.95
N ASP A 377 -22.26 32.85 -12.29
CA ASP A 377 -23.69 32.59 -12.45
C ASP A 377 -24.20 33.26 -13.76
N PRO A 378 -24.65 32.50 -14.77
CA PRO A 378 -24.98 33.04 -16.09
C PRO A 378 -26.22 33.96 -16.08
N ASP A 379 -27.20 33.71 -15.19
CA ASP A 379 -28.45 34.49 -15.17
C ASP A 379 -28.20 35.93 -14.69
N ARG A 380 -27.19 36.14 -13.85
CA ARG A 380 -26.80 37.49 -13.39
C ARG A 380 -26.31 38.42 -14.50
N MET A 381 -25.91 37.91 -15.67
CA MET A 381 -25.44 38.77 -16.77
C MET A 381 -26.56 39.67 -17.33
N TYR A 382 -27.83 39.28 -17.19
CA TYR A 382 -28.97 40.09 -17.65
C TYR A 382 -29.42 41.15 -16.63
N CYS A 383 -29.22 40.91 -15.32
CA CYS A 383 -29.79 41.76 -14.27
C CYS A 383 -29.03 43.07 -14.01
N ILE A 384 -27.75 43.16 -14.38
CA ILE A 384 -26.89 44.34 -14.10
C ILE A 384 -27.32 45.60 -14.89
N ASN A 385 -28.11 45.45 -15.96
CA ASN A 385 -28.59 46.55 -16.78
C ASN A 385 -29.85 47.27 -16.25
N ALA A 386 -30.34 46.95 -15.04
CA ALA A 386 -31.54 47.56 -14.47
C ALA A 386 -31.39 47.96 -12.98
N PHE A 387 -31.90 49.16 -12.65
CA PHE A 387 -32.07 49.71 -11.29
C PHE A 387 -30.82 49.93 -10.40
N VAL A 388 -30.20 51.11 -10.57
CA VAL A 388 -29.68 51.91 -9.43
C VAL A 388 -30.05 53.38 -9.63
N PRO A 389 -30.94 53.98 -8.80
CA PRO A 389 -31.16 55.41 -8.77
C PRO A 389 -29.98 56.17 -8.15
N PHE A 390 -29.69 57.38 -8.63
CA PHE A 390 -28.61 58.22 -8.10
C PHE A 390 -28.86 58.68 -6.64
N SER A 391 -27.82 58.60 -5.80
CA SER A 391 -27.70 59.38 -4.55
C SER A 391 -26.28 59.98 -4.47
N PRO A 392 -26.10 61.31 -4.29
CA PRO A 392 -24.81 61.96 -4.59
C PRO A 392 -23.98 62.34 -3.34
N SER A 393 -23.24 61.39 -2.76
CA SER A 393 -22.25 61.73 -1.72
C SER A 393 -21.16 60.67 -1.49
N ILE A 394 -20.08 60.72 -2.29
CA ILE A 394 -18.66 60.48 -1.95
C ILE A 394 -17.86 60.49 -3.27
N GLU A 395 -16.95 61.47 -3.42
CA GLU A 395 -16.00 61.52 -4.54
C GLU A 395 -14.61 61.04 -4.10
N ARG A 396 -14.01 60.12 -4.86
CA ARG A 396 -12.56 60.09 -5.16
C ARG A 396 -12.21 59.06 -6.25
N LEU A 397 -11.60 59.57 -7.33
CA LEU A 397 -10.79 58.88 -8.34
C LEU A 397 -11.42 57.70 -9.14
N PRO A 398 -11.87 57.95 -10.39
CA PRO A 398 -12.27 56.90 -11.32
C PRO A 398 -11.11 56.40 -12.19
N LEU A 399 -10.79 55.11 -12.14
CA LEU A 399 -9.92 54.44 -13.11
C LEU A 399 -10.53 53.11 -13.58
N LEU A 400 -10.82 53.03 -14.89
CA LEU A 400 -10.97 51.80 -15.68
C LEU A 400 -11.98 50.72 -15.21
N ARG A 401 -13.22 51.11 -14.88
CA ARG A 401 -14.36 50.18 -15.14
C ARG A 401 -14.62 50.09 -16.65
N ARG A 402 -13.99 49.12 -17.31
CA ARG A 402 -14.43 48.58 -18.61
C ARG A 402 -15.40 47.42 -18.38
N PRO A 403 -16.37 47.16 -19.27
CA PRO A 403 -17.29 46.03 -19.12
C PRO A 403 -16.60 44.69 -19.44
N GLY A 404 -16.98 43.65 -18.68
CA GLY A 404 -16.57 42.26 -18.89
C GLY A 404 -15.33 41.80 -18.12
N TYR A 405 -15.28 40.49 -17.86
CA TYR A 405 -14.14 39.73 -17.33
C TYR A 405 -13.77 39.96 -15.86
N THR A 406 -14.76 39.87 -14.96
CA THR A 406 -14.52 39.24 -13.65
C THR A 406 -14.19 37.76 -13.86
N GLY A 407 -13.32 37.16 -13.05
CA GLY A 407 -12.72 35.86 -13.36
C GLY A 407 -12.64 34.92 -12.16
N VAL A 408 -13.55 33.93 -12.14
CA VAL A 408 -13.52 32.77 -11.23
C VAL A 408 -12.56 31.71 -11.78
N ILE A 409 -12.15 30.71 -10.97
CA ILE A 409 -11.06 29.77 -11.26
C ILE A 409 -11.08 29.17 -12.69
N GLY A 410 -12.22 28.66 -13.15
CA GLY A 410 -12.33 28.04 -14.49
C GLY A 410 -12.23 29.08 -15.62
N GLU A 411 -13.08 30.10 -15.57
CA GLU A 411 -13.16 31.17 -16.59
C GLU A 411 -11.88 32.00 -16.69
N GLY A 412 -11.22 32.26 -15.56
CA GLY A 412 -9.94 32.97 -15.49
C GLY A 412 -8.79 32.22 -16.15
N HIS A 413 -8.83 30.88 -16.12
CA HIS A 413 -7.84 30.05 -16.80
C HIS A 413 -8.13 29.90 -18.29
N PHE A 414 -9.34 29.43 -18.63
CA PHE A 414 -9.77 29.16 -20.01
C PHE A 414 -10.22 30.43 -20.75
N CYS A 415 -9.47 31.53 -20.58
CA CYS A 415 -9.77 32.82 -21.17
C CYS A 415 -9.02 33.06 -22.50
N ALA A 416 -9.62 33.87 -23.38
CA ALA A 416 -9.01 34.25 -24.66
C ALA A 416 -7.65 34.95 -24.53
N ARG A 417 -7.36 35.59 -23.38
CA ARG A 417 -6.04 36.20 -23.11
C ARG A 417 -4.90 35.17 -22.94
N ARG A 418 -5.23 33.90 -22.71
CA ARG A 418 -4.28 32.77 -22.63
C ARG A 418 -4.27 31.91 -23.89
N GLY A 419 -4.91 32.38 -24.98
CA GLY A 419 -4.92 31.71 -26.29
C GLY A 419 -6.06 30.70 -26.49
N PHE A 420 -6.91 30.46 -25.49
CA PHE A 420 -8.06 29.56 -25.64
C PHE A 420 -9.16 30.19 -26.52
N PHE A 421 -9.84 29.37 -27.33
CA PHE A 421 -10.98 29.81 -28.15
C PHE A 421 -12.20 30.17 -27.29
N GLU A 422 -13.02 31.14 -27.72
CA GLU A 422 -14.21 31.55 -26.95
C GLU A 422 -15.21 30.42 -26.69
N GLU A 423 -15.33 29.46 -27.61
CA GLU A 423 -16.21 28.30 -27.46
C GLU A 423 -15.82 27.42 -26.26
N VAL A 424 -14.51 27.25 -26.03
CA VAL A 424 -13.96 26.56 -24.85
C VAL A 424 -14.33 27.31 -23.58
N GLY A 425 -14.17 28.64 -23.57
CA GLY A 425 -14.57 29.49 -22.44
C GLY A 425 -16.06 29.44 -22.10
N ARG A 426 -16.94 29.39 -23.12
CA ARG A 426 -18.41 29.29 -22.94
C ARG A 426 -18.86 27.90 -22.44
N ALA A 427 -18.08 26.85 -22.67
CA ALA A 427 -18.38 25.50 -22.17
C ALA A 427 -18.08 25.32 -20.66
N VAL A 428 -17.10 26.06 -20.12
CA VAL A 428 -16.61 25.88 -18.73
C VAL A 428 -17.69 26.02 -17.64
N PRO A 429 -18.60 27.02 -17.65
CA PRO A 429 -19.64 27.14 -16.62
C PRO A 429 -20.60 25.94 -16.57
N HIS A 430 -20.93 25.39 -17.75
CA HIS A 430 -21.75 24.18 -17.87
C HIS A 430 -21.03 22.96 -17.26
N LEU A 431 -19.72 22.84 -17.49
CA LEU A 431 -18.90 21.79 -16.86
C LEU A 431 -18.80 21.94 -15.33
N VAL A 432 -18.87 23.16 -14.77
CA VAL A 432 -18.96 23.36 -13.31
C VAL A 432 -20.25 22.76 -12.74
N SER A 433 -21.41 23.15 -13.28
CA SER A 433 -22.72 22.61 -12.91
C SER A 433 -22.76 21.08 -13.01
N LEU A 434 -22.28 20.53 -14.14
CA LEU A 434 -22.16 19.10 -14.38
C LEU A 434 -21.29 18.39 -13.34
N THR A 435 -20.10 18.92 -13.04
CA THR A 435 -19.18 18.32 -12.06
C THR A 435 -19.81 18.27 -10.67
N ARG A 436 -20.48 19.37 -10.25
CA ARG A 436 -21.20 19.42 -8.97
C ARG A 436 -22.34 18.40 -8.94
N ARG A 437 -23.19 18.33 -9.97
CA ARG A 437 -24.31 17.38 -10.05
C ARG A 437 -23.84 15.92 -10.02
N LEU A 438 -22.80 15.58 -10.78
CA LEU A 438 -22.20 14.24 -10.81
C LEU A 438 -21.65 13.83 -9.43
N TRP A 439 -20.92 14.74 -8.77
CA TRP A 439 -20.40 14.53 -7.42
C TRP A 439 -21.53 14.37 -6.38
N GLN A 440 -22.61 15.16 -6.48
CA GLN A 440 -23.78 15.05 -5.59
C GLN A 440 -24.52 13.72 -5.74
N LEU A 441 -24.80 13.29 -6.98
CA LEU A 441 -25.39 11.96 -7.24
C LEU A 441 -24.48 10.84 -6.71
N THR A 442 -23.16 10.97 -6.89
CA THR A 442 -22.19 9.99 -6.39
C THR A 442 -22.19 9.94 -4.87
N LYS A 443 -22.14 11.10 -4.16
CA LYS A 443 -22.16 11.14 -2.68
C LYS A 443 -23.40 10.47 -2.10
N VAL A 444 -24.57 10.65 -2.72
CA VAL A 444 -25.85 10.05 -2.26
C VAL A 444 -25.90 8.53 -2.55
N LYS A 445 -25.39 8.09 -3.71
CA LYS A 445 -25.42 6.68 -4.13
C LYS A 445 -24.34 5.81 -3.45
N MET A 446 -23.13 6.35 -3.32
CA MET A 446 -21.91 5.63 -2.98
C MET A 446 -21.50 5.89 -1.52
N LEU A 447 -22.34 5.46 -0.59
CA LEU A 447 -22.12 5.65 0.85
C LEU A 447 -20.98 4.77 1.39
N PRO A 448 -20.19 5.25 2.37
CA PRO A 448 -19.14 4.46 2.99
C PRO A 448 -19.73 3.31 3.83
N THR A 449 -19.20 2.11 3.63
CA THR A 449 -19.61 0.90 4.37
C THR A 449 -18.38 0.16 4.95
N PRO A 450 -18.54 -0.82 5.86
CA PRO A 450 -17.39 -1.58 6.38
C PRO A 450 -16.49 -2.23 5.32
N ALA A 451 -17.04 -2.55 4.14
CA ALA A 451 -16.27 -3.04 2.98
C ALA A 451 -15.79 -1.88 2.08
N LYS A 452 -16.66 -0.92 1.76
CA LYS A 452 -16.37 0.26 0.91
C LYS A 452 -16.01 1.48 1.78
N PHE A 453 -15.10 1.33 2.74
CA PHE A 453 -14.86 2.35 3.79
C PHE A 453 -14.15 3.61 3.26
N HIS A 454 -13.54 3.52 2.08
CA HIS A 454 -12.85 4.59 1.37
C HIS A 454 -13.76 5.36 0.40
N TYR A 455 -15.05 5.02 0.31
CA TYR A 455 -16.05 5.76 -0.47
C TYR A 455 -16.47 7.02 0.31
N ILE A 456 -15.52 7.93 0.48
CA ILE A 456 -15.68 9.21 1.20
C ILE A 456 -15.56 10.34 0.18
N PHE A 457 -16.70 10.88 -0.23
CA PHE A 457 -16.77 11.95 -1.23
C PHE A 457 -17.01 13.31 -0.57
N ASN A 458 -16.14 14.27 -0.87
CA ASN A 458 -16.08 15.58 -0.22
C ASN A 458 -15.65 16.69 -1.19
N LEU A 459 -15.73 17.96 -0.78
CA LEU A 459 -15.45 19.11 -1.65
C LEU A 459 -14.00 19.17 -2.19
N ARG A 460 -13.03 18.50 -1.55
CA ARG A 460 -11.67 18.36 -2.12
C ARG A 460 -11.68 17.59 -3.45
N ASP A 461 -12.69 16.77 -3.71
CA ASP A 461 -12.79 16.00 -4.95
C ASP A 461 -13.11 16.91 -6.14
N LEU A 462 -14.05 17.85 -5.99
CA LEU A 462 -14.31 18.90 -6.98
C LEU A 462 -13.02 19.71 -7.25
N SER A 463 -12.32 20.12 -6.19
CA SER A 463 -11.03 20.80 -6.30
C SER A 463 -9.96 20.00 -7.04
N ARG A 464 -9.87 18.69 -6.81
CA ARG A 464 -8.89 17.80 -7.47
C ARG A 464 -9.18 17.58 -8.95
N VAL A 465 -10.45 17.60 -9.36
CA VAL A 465 -10.85 17.56 -10.78
C VAL A 465 -10.42 18.86 -11.46
N TRP A 466 -10.77 20.02 -10.89
CA TRP A 466 -10.37 21.31 -11.45
C TRP A 466 -8.86 21.53 -11.44
N GLN A 467 -8.13 21.10 -10.40
CA GLN A 467 -6.67 21.10 -10.39
C GLN A 467 -6.07 20.28 -11.55
N GLY A 468 -6.70 19.16 -11.95
CA GLY A 468 -6.29 18.40 -13.14
C GLY A 468 -6.54 19.15 -14.45
N MET A 469 -7.75 19.72 -14.61
CA MET A 469 -8.12 20.53 -15.79
C MET A 469 -7.15 21.68 -16.05
N LEU A 470 -6.71 22.36 -14.98
CA LEU A 470 -5.84 23.54 -15.01
C LEU A 470 -4.38 23.23 -15.40
N ASN A 471 -3.98 21.97 -15.53
CA ASN A 471 -2.62 21.58 -15.95
C ASN A 471 -2.41 21.57 -17.47
N THR A 472 -3.38 22.05 -18.26
CA THR A 472 -3.36 22.02 -19.73
C THR A 472 -3.20 23.40 -20.37
N SER A 473 -2.51 23.46 -21.51
CA SER A 473 -2.29 24.70 -22.27
C SER A 473 -3.29 24.86 -23.43
N ALA A 474 -3.37 26.08 -23.99
CA ALA A 474 -4.20 26.37 -25.16
C ALA A 474 -3.73 25.67 -26.45
N GLU A 475 -2.47 25.18 -26.51
CA GLU A 475 -1.99 24.32 -27.60
C GLU A 475 -2.79 23.01 -27.65
N VAL A 476 -3.04 22.42 -26.47
CA VAL A 476 -3.68 21.11 -26.32
C VAL A 476 -5.20 21.24 -26.37
N VAL A 477 -5.79 22.15 -25.59
CA VAL A 477 -7.24 22.32 -25.50
C VAL A 477 -7.74 23.31 -26.55
N ASN A 478 -7.58 22.90 -27.81
CA ASN A 478 -7.97 23.68 -29.00
C ASN A 478 -9.48 23.63 -29.33
N SER A 479 -10.27 22.77 -28.67
CA SER A 479 -11.67 22.53 -29.04
C SER A 479 -12.49 21.94 -27.88
N VAL A 480 -13.81 22.17 -27.90
CA VAL A 480 -14.74 21.70 -26.86
C VAL A 480 -14.73 20.16 -26.68
N PRO A 481 -14.65 19.32 -27.74
CA PRO A 481 -14.47 17.87 -27.59
C PRO A 481 -13.22 17.45 -26.79
N VAL A 482 -12.12 18.20 -26.87
CA VAL A 482 -10.91 17.92 -26.08
C VAL A 482 -11.11 18.33 -24.62
N LEU A 483 -11.77 19.47 -24.36
CA LEU A 483 -12.14 19.91 -23.01
C LEU A 483 -13.07 18.90 -22.31
N VAL A 484 -14.10 18.40 -23.01
CA VAL A 484 -15.04 17.39 -22.48
C VAL A 484 -14.35 16.05 -22.24
N ALA A 485 -13.41 15.64 -23.11
CA ALA A 485 -12.61 14.44 -22.90
C ALA A 485 -11.67 14.55 -21.69
N LEU A 486 -11.03 15.70 -21.49
CA LEU A 486 -10.20 16.00 -20.32
C LEU A 486 -11.04 15.98 -19.03
N TRP A 487 -12.25 16.57 -19.08
CA TRP A 487 -13.20 16.55 -17.97
C TRP A 487 -13.64 15.13 -17.60
N LYS A 488 -14.04 14.30 -18.58
CA LYS A 488 -14.35 12.87 -18.36
C LYS A 488 -13.16 12.13 -17.75
N HIS A 489 -11.94 12.41 -18.23
CA HIS A 489 -10.71 11.82 -17.69
C HIS A 489 -10.52 12.16 -16.20
N GLU A 490 -10.55 13.45 -15.85
CA GLU A 490 -10.33 13.90 -14.47
C GLU A 490 -11.44 13.46 -13.51
N CYS A 491 -12.71 13.45 -13.94
CA CYS A 491 -13.79 12.83 -13.17
C CYS A 491 -13.52 11.34 -12.90
N LYS A 492 -13.03 10.57 -13.89
CA LYS A 492 -12.62 9.17 -13.67
C LYS A 492 -11.42 9.04 -12.73
N ARG A 493 -10.36 9.86 -12.87
CA ARG A 493 -9.15 9.82 -12.03
C ARG A 493 -9.40 10.18 -10.57
N VAL A 494 -10.30 11.11 -10.30
CA VAL A 494 -10.56 11.58 -8.94
C VAL A 494 -11.65 10.76 -8.23
N ILE A 495 -12.68 10.33 -8.96
CA ILE A 495 -13.87 9.67 -8.38
C ILE A 495 -13.88 8.17 -8.70
N ALA A 496 -13.87 7.79 -9.98
CA ALA A 496 -14.12 6.41 -10.40
C ALA A 496 -13.00 5.42 -10.03
N ASP A 497 -11.74 5.86 -10.00
CA ASP A 497 -10.60 5.03 -9.59
C ASP A 497 -10.63 4.57 -8.13
N ARG A 498 -11.58 5.08 -7.32
CA ARG A 498 -11.87 4.58 -5.95
C ARG A 498 -12.80 3.36 -5.94
N PHE A 499 -13.45 3.02 -7.04
CA PHE A 499 -14.48 1.98 -7.05
C PHE A 499 -13.89 0.57 -7.08
N THR A 500 -14.51 -0.32 -6.29
CA THR A 500 -14.07 -1.70 -6.06
C THR A 500 -14.84 -2.75 -6.85
N MET A 501 -16.03 -2.39 -7.35
CA MET A 501 -16.93 -3.27 -8.09
C MET A 501 -17.17 -2.71 -9.50
N PRO A 502 -17.15 -3.54 -10.57
CA PRO A 502 -17.45 -3.07 -11.93
C PRO A 502 -18.83 -2.39 -12.04
N GLU A 503 -19.82 -2.89 -11.30
CA GLU A 503 -21.17 -2.33 -11.19
C GLU A 503 -21.19 -0.86 -10.72
N ASP A 504 -20.25 -0.45 -9.85
CA ASP A 504 -20.16 0.93 -9.37
C ASP A 504 -19.60 1.86 -10.48
N VAL A 505 -18.64 1.35 -11.27
CA VAL A 505 -18.01 2.06 -12.39
C VAL A 505 -19.00 2.21 -13.56
N GLU A 506 -19.70 1.13 -13.91
CA GLU A 506 -20.72 1.13 -14.96
C GLU A 506 -21.85 2.12 -14.64
N TRP A 507 -22.33 2.13 -13.39
CA TRP A 507 -23.31 3.12 -12.93
C TRP A 507 -22.79 4.57 -13.04
N PHE A 508 -21.52 4.81 -12.71
CA PHE A 508 -20.93 6.15 -12.77
C PHE A 508 -20.82 6.64 -14.21
N ASP A 509 -20.36 5.80 -15.13
CA ASP A 509 -20.26 6.15 -16.55
C ASP A 509 -21.64 6.39 -17.19
N GLN A 510 -22.65 5.56 -16.84
CA GLN A 510 -24.04 5.80 -17.24
C GLN A 510 -24.58 7.13 -16.67
N ALA A 511 -24.27 7.48 -15.42
CA ALA A 511 -24.68 8.73 -14.80
C ALA A 511 -23.98 9.96 -15.44
N LEU A 512 -22.70 9.84 -15.78
CA LEU A 512 -21.89 10.86 -16.42
C LEU A 512 -22.37 11.12 -17.86
N ALA A 513 -22.61 10.08 -18.65
CA ALA A 513 -23.19 10.17 -19.99
C ALA A 513 -24.63 10.73 -19.98
N LYS A 514 -25.45 10.36 -18.98
CA LYS A 514 -26.79 10.92 -18.79
C LYS A 514 -26.73 12.43 -18.52
N LEU A 515 -25.91 12.87 -17.56
CA LEU A 515 -25.79 14.29 -17.23
C LEU A 515 -25.25 15.11 -18.41
N ALA A 516 -24.23 14.59 -19.12
CA ALA A 516 -23.71 15.25 -20.32
C ALA A 516 -24.78 15.47 -21.39
N LYS A 517 -25.67 14.50 -21.62
CA LYS A 517 -26.84 14.67 -22.50
C LYS A 517 -27.78 15.78 -22.02
N GLU A 518 -28.04 15.87 -20.71
CA GLU A 518 -29.02 16.80 -20.13
C GLU A 518 -28.58 18.27 -20.21
N GLU A 519 -27.27 18.57 -20.14
CA GLU A 519 -26.74 19.95 -20.17
C GLU A 519 -26.02 20.34 -21.49
N LEU A 520 -25.40 19.39 -22.22
CA LEU A 520 -24.61 19.64 -23.43
C LEU A 520 -25.21 19.04 -24.71
N GLY A 521 -26.35 18.34 -24.61
CA GLY A 521 -27.06 17.75 -25.75
C GLY A 521 -26.50 16.40 -26.24
N GLU A 522 -27.21 15.79 -27.19
CA GLU A 522 -26.94 14.43 -27.68
C GLU A 522 -25.62 14.29 -28.45
N GLU A 523 -25.11 15.35 -29.08
CA GLU A 523 -23.83 15.27 -29.84
C GLU A 523 -22.63 15.01 -28.92
N HIS A 524 -22.62 15.64 -27.74
CA HIS A 524 -21.57 15.45 -26.74
C HIS A 524 -21.69 14.10 -26.01
N LYS A 525 -22.91 13.55 -25.87
CA LYS A 525 -23.14 12.24 -25.24
C LYS A 525 -22.29 11.13 -25.87
N ASN A 526 -22.23 11.08 -27.20
CA ASN A 526 -21.48 10.04 -27.93
C ASN A 526 -19.95 10.12 -27.73
N MET A 527 -19.43 11.28 -27.30
CA MET A 527 -18.02 11.46 -26.93
C MET A 527 -17.74 11.10 -25.47
N VAL A 528 -18.80 11.01 -24.66
CA VAL A 528 -18.77 10.73 -23.23
C VAL A 528 -19.09 9.26 -22.92
N ASP A 529 -19.72 8.55 -23.87
CA ASP A 529 -20.18 7.16 -23.78
C ASP A 529 -19.08 6.14 -23.39
N TYR A 530 -19.50 4.95 -22.99
CA TYR A 530 -18.68 3.93 -22.31
C TYR A 530 -17.45 3.48 -23.13
N ASP A 531 -17.63 3.21 -24.43
CA ASP A 531 -16.60 2.62 -25.30
C ASP A 531 -15.47 3.59 -25.72
N VAL A 532 -15.55 4.88 -25.38
CA VAL A 532 -14.57 5.90 -25.80
C VAL A 532 -13.95 6.62 -24.59
N ASP A 533 -12.98 5.98 -23.95
CA ASP A 533 -12.11 6.60 -22.95
C ASP A 533 -10.84 7.15 -23.61
N ARG A 534 -10.62 8.47 -23.51
CA ARG A 534 -9.37 9.13 -23.89
C ARG A 534 -8.49 9.30 -22.64
N TYR A 535 -7.20 9.02 -22.80
CA TYR A 535 -6.23 9.08 -21.71
C TYR A 535 -5.24 10.22 -21.94
N PHE A 536 -4.92 10.97 -20.90
CA PHE A 536 -3.97 12.09 -20.94
C PHE A 536 -2.72 11.73 -20.15
N VAL A 537 -1.56 12.10 -20.67
CA VAL A 537 -0.21 11.78 -20.15
C VAL A 537 0.73 12.99 -20.34
N ASP A 538 1.89 12.97 -19.71
CA ASP A 538 2.82 14.12 -19.72
C ASP A 538 4.22 13.85 -20.30
N PHE A 539 4.51 12.63 -20.75
CA PHE A 539 5.86 12.18 -21.14
C PHE A 539 6.00 11.84 -22.64
N LEU A 540 5.12 12.38 -23.48
CA LEU A 540 5.12 12.15 -24.93
C LEU A 540 6.16 13.01 -25.66
N ARG A 541 6.31 14.29 -25.30
CA ARG A 541 7.29 15.20 -25.93
C ARG A 541 8.73 14.82 -25.53
N ASP A 542 9.66 15.07 -26.45
CA ASP A 542 11.10 14.93 -26.24
C ASP A 542 11.74 16.23 -25.74
N ALA A 543 12.95 16.14 -25.20
CA ALA A 543 13.70 17.30 -24.71
C ALA A 543 14.06 18.24 -25.87
N PRO A 544 14.02 19.58 -25.69
CA PRO A 544 14.55 20.50 -26.68
C PRO A 544 16.02 20.20 -26.95
N GLU A 545 16.43 20.17 -28.22
CA GLU A 545 17.85 20.05 -28.55
C GLU A 545 18.61 21.24 -27.95
N ALA A 546 19.68 20.95 -27.21
CA ALA A 546 20.47 21.97 -26.52
C ALA A 546 21.14 22.92 -27.52
N THR A 547 20.53 24.08 -27.75
CA THR A 547 21.17 25.21 -28.41
C THR A 547 22.36 25.65 -27.54
N GLY A 548 23.58 25.47 -28.04
CA GLY A 548 24.84 25.48 -27.27
C GLY A 548 25.30 26.82 -26.69
N GLU A 549 24.39 27.63 -26.17
CA GLU A 549 24.64 28.81 -25.33
C GLU A 549 24.39 28.52 -23.83
N GLU A 550 23.82 27.35 -23.50
CA GLU A 550 23.63 26.89 -22.11
C GLU A 550 24.85 26.11 -21.56
N PRO A 551 25.13 26.16 -20.25
CA PRO A 551 26.31 25.52 -19.65
C PRO A 551 26.20 23.99 -19.59
N GLU A 552 27.34 23.29 -19.64
CA GLU A 552 27.43 21.82 -19.75
C GLU A 552 26.78 21.02 -18.59
N ASP A 553 26.49 21.66 -17.45
CA ASP A 553 25.81 21.06 -16.28
C ASP A 553 24.27 21.30 -16.26
N ALA A 554 23.67 21.78 -17.35
CA ALA A 554 22.23 22.01 -17.44
C ALA A 554 21.42 20.71 -17.66
N ASP A 555 20.78 20.20 -16.61
CA ASP A 555 19.68 19.20 -16.71
C ASP A 555 18.50 19.81 -17.50
N VAL A 556 18.49 19.67 -18.84
CA VAL A 556 17.36 20.10 -19.70
C VAL A 556 16.19 19.12 -19.53
N ASP A 557 15.36 19.41 -18.53
CA ASP A 557 14.24 18.57 -18.11
C ASP A 557 13.18 18.40 -19.23
N LEU A 558 12.72 17.16 -19.45
CA LEU A 558 11.76 16.81 -20.52
C LEU A 558 10.48 17.69 -20.44
N PRO A 559 9.97 18.26 -21.55
CA PRO A 559 8.75 19.11 -21.55
C PRO A 559 7.47 18.36 -21.14
N LYS A 560 7.10 18.47 -19.86
CA LYS A 560 6.02 17.68 -19.23
C LYS A 560 4.61 18.20 -19.56
N VAL A 561 4.25 18.25 -20.85
CA VAL A 561 2.97 18.80 -21.35
C VAL A 561 1.86 17.76 -21.24
N TYR A 562 0.77 18.08 -20.53
CA TYR A 562 -0.33 17.15 -20.31
C TYR A 562 -1.27 17.08 -21.53
N GLU A 563 -1.20 16.01 -22.31
CA GLU A 563 -1.84 15.88 -23.62
C GLU A 563 -2.37 14.44 -23.89
N PRO A 564 -3.35 14.26 -24.81
CA PRO A 564 -4.02 12.97 -24.99
C PRO A 564 -3.17 11.96 -25.79
N ILE A 565 -3.25 10.67 -25.43
CA ILE A 565 -2.60 9.60 -26.21
C ILE A 565 -3.30 9.38 -27.56
N GLU A 566 -2.51 9.08 -28.58
CA GLU A 566 -3.01 8.64 -29.90
C GLU A 566 -3.51 7.20 -29.86
N SER A 567 -2.73 6.29 -29.25
CA SER A 567 -3.06 4.88 -29.12
C SER A 567 -2.30 4.22 -27.96
N PHE A 568 -2.82 3.09 -27.48
CA PHE A 568 -2.11 2.23 -26.52
C PHE A 568 -0.83 1.58 -27.11
N GLU A 569 -0.68 1.53 -28.44
CA GLU A 569 0.50 0.95 -29.09
C GLU A 569 1.66 1.95 -29.13
N SER A 570 1.40 3.20 -29.52
CA SER A 570 2.36 4.32 -29.43
C SER A 570 2.84 4.53 -27.99
N LEU A 571 1.91 4.53 -27.02
CA LEU A 571 2.25 4.59 -25.59
C LEU A 571 3.15 3.43 -25.15
N LYS A 572 2.89 2.21 -25.65
CA LYS A 572 3.69 1.02 -25.32
C LYS A 572 5.12 1.11 -25.85
N GLU A 573 5.34 1.64 -27.04
CA GLU A 573 6.68 1.84 -27.59
C GLU A 573 7.46 2.87 -26.75
N ARG A 574 6.84 4.02 -26.42
CA ARG A 574 7.41 5.05 -25.54
C ARG A 574 7.78 4.49 -24.16
N LEU A 575 6.92 3.67 -23.56
CA LEU A 575 7.19 3.02 -22.27
C LEU A 575 8.32 1.97 -22.33
N ASN A 576 8.45 1.22 -23.43
CA ASN A 576 9.58 0.30 -23.63
C ASN A 576 10.92 1.05 -23.79
N MET A 577 10.93 2.20 -24.46
CA MET A 577 12.11 3.06 -24.57
C MET A 577 12.60 3.51 -23.18
N PHE A 578 11.70 4.04 -22.34
CA PHE A 578 12.05 4.41 -20.96
C PHE A 578 12.48 3.22 -20.11
N LEU A 579 11.89 2.03 -20.30
CA LEU A 579 12.31 0.80 -19.59
C LEU A 579 13.72 0.35 -19.99
N SER A 580 14.12 0.50 -21.26
CA SER A 580 15.49 0.23 -21.70
C SER A 580 16.47 1.18 -21.01
N HIS A 581 16.22 2.49 -21.09
CA HIS A 581 17.08 3.51 -20.49
C HIS A 581 17.21 3.35 -18.96
N TYR A 582 16.11 3.05 -18.25
CA TYR A 582 16.11 2.71 -16.83
C TYR A 582 17.00 1.50 -16.51
N ASN A 583 16.93 0.44 -17.33
CA ASN A 583 17.73 -0.77 -17.18
C ASN A 583 19.21 -0.57 -17.56
N GLU A 584 19.53 0.38 -18.44
CA GLU A 584 20.89 0.78 -18.80
C GLU A 584 21.57 1.61 -17.69
N CYS A 585 20.82 2.52 -17.05
CA CYS A 585 21.33 3.37 -15.97
C CYS A 585 21.57 2.62 -14.64
N ILE A 586 20.90 1.49 -14.40
CA ILE A 586 20.97 0.77 -13.11
C ILE A 586 22.00 -0.35 -13.11
N ARG A 587 22.98 -0.24 -12.22
CA ARG A 587 23.98 -1.28 -11.94
C ARG A 587 23.40 -2.42 -11.08
N GLY A 588 22.51 -3.23 -11.66
CA GLY A 588 21.86 -4.35 -10.97
C GLY A 588 21.12 -5.30 -11.92
N THR A 589 20.23 -6.13 -11.37
CA THR A 589 19.26 -6.88 -12.18
C THR A 589 18.19 -5.93 -12.70
N GLY A 590 18.16 -5.72 -14.01
CA GLY A 590 17.14 -4.90 -14.68
C GLY A 590 15.70 -5.38 -14.44
N MET A 591 14.76 -4.46 -14.58
CA MET A 591 13.33 -4.68 -14.39
C MET A 591 12.70 -5.28 -15.66
N ASP A 592 12.20 -6.51 -15.55
CA ASP A 592 11.43 -7.22 -16.58
C ASP A 592 9.92 -6.96 -16.37
N MET A 593 9.43 -5.83 -16.90
CA MET A 593 8.00 -5.50 -16.93
C MET A 593 7.42 -5.68 -18.34
N VAL A 594 6.24 -6.30 -18.40
CA VAL A 594 5.48 -6.47 -19.64
C VAL A 594 4.29 -5.51 -19.63
N PHE A 595 4.27 -4.57 -20.59
CA PHE A 595 3.18 -3.62 -20.74
C PHE A 595 1.97 -4.25 -21.47
N PHE A 596 0.90 -4.52 -20.71
CA PHE A 596 -0.45 -4.83 -21.18
C PHE A 596 -1.40 -3.67 -20.84
N GLN A 597 -2.64 -3.68 -21.35
CA GLN A 597 -3.54 -2.53 -21.27
C GLN A 597 -3.76 -2.02 -19.85
N ASP A 598 -4.09 -2.89 -18.88
CA ASP A 598 -4.27 -2.48 -17.48
C ASP A 598 -2.99 -1.90 -16.86
N ALA A 599 -1.82 -2.49 -17.14
CA ALA A 599 -0.54 -1.97 -16.67
C ALA A 599 -0.25 -0.57 -17.22
N MET A 600 -0.59 -0.31 -18.48
CA MET A 600 -0.48 1.03 -19.07
C MET A 600 -1.51 1.99 -18.45
N MET A 601 -2.76 1.57 -18.23
CA MET A 601 -3.76 2.39 -17.54
C MET A 601 -3.30 2.77 -16.11
N HIS A 602 -2.77 1.82 -15.34
CA HIS A 602 -2.20 2.10 -14.02
C HIS A 602 -0.98 3.04 -14.09
N LEU A 603 -0.10 2.91 -15.10
CA LEU A 603 1.02 3.85 -15.28
C LEU A 603 0.56 5.27 -15.64
N ILE A 604 -0.53 5.42 -16.41
CA ILE A 604 -1.16 6.73 -16.68
C ILE A 604 -1.70 7.36 -15.38
N LYS A 605 -2.41 6.58 -14.56
CA LYS A 605 -2.88 7.03 -13.24
C LYS A 605 -1.69 7.44 -12.36
N VAL A 606 -0.65 6.61 -12.32
CA VAL A 606 0.56 6.84 -11.50
C VAL A 606 1.32 8.09 -11.97
N SER A 607 1.46 8.38 -13.27
CA SER A 607 2.03 9.66 -13.74
C SER A 607 1.19 10.86 -13.26
N ARG A 608 -0.14 10.83 -13.46
CA ARG A 608 -1.07 11.89 -12.99
C ARG A 608 -1.03 12.06 -11.47
N ILE A 609 -0.75 10.99 -10.71
CA ILE A 609 -0.57 11.02 -9.25
C ILE A 609 0.82 11.58 -8.86
N ILE A 610 1.90 11.21 -9.57
CA ILE A 610 3.27 11.67 -9.31
C ILE A 610 3.43 13.19 -9.49
N ARG A 611 2.62 13.83 -10.35
CA ARG A 611 2.57 15.30 -10.47
C ARG A 611 1.88 16.02 -9.29
N THR A 612 1.46 15.28 -8.25
CA THR A 612 0.88 15.77 -6.98
C THR A 612 1.91 15.52 -5.84
N PRO A 613 2.01 16.26 -4.70
CA PRO A 613 3.23 16.21 -3.82
C PRO A 613 3.29 15.25 -2.56
N GLY A 614 4.48 15.03 -1.90
CA GLY A 614 4.78 14.05 -0.79
C GLY A 614 6.20 13.68 -0.19
N GLY A 615 7.20 12.92 -0.77
CA GLY A 615 8.44 12.31 -0.11
C GLY A 615 9.54 11.58 -1.00
N ASN A 616 10.55 10.81 -0.44
CA ASN A 616 11.17 9.47 -0.89
C ASN A 616 12.15 8.63 0.05
N ALA A 617 11.82 7.41 0.56
CA ALA A 617 12.79 6.46 1.22
C ALA A 617 12.30 4.99 1.52
N PHE A 618 13.21 4.00 1.77
CA PHE A 618 12.93 2.55 2.05
C PHE A 618 13.42 1.95 3.42
N SER A 619 12.60 1.11 4.08
CA SER A 619 12.88 0.23 5.26
C SER A 619 13.54 0.82 6.53
N TYR A 620 12.71 1.20 7.50
CA TYR A 620 13.13 2.09 8.61
C TYR A 620 13.07 1.55 10.06
N ASN A 621 13.68 2.32 10.97
CA ASN A 621 13.21 2.59 12.33
C ASN A 621 12.84 4.10 12.45
N THR A 622 12.18 4.51 13.54
CA THR A 622 11.61 5.87 13.65
C THR A 622 12.64 7.00 13.64
N ALA A 623 13.88 6.77 14.10
CA ALA A 623 14.95 7.78 14.06
C ALA A 623 15.49 7.94 12.63
N ASN A 624 15.84 6.83 11.98
CA ASN A 624 16.26 6.82 10.58
C ASN A 624 15.19 7.45 9.66
N LEU A 625 13.89 7.32 9.96
CA LEU A 625 12.82 7.95 9.15
C LEU A 625 12.92 9.47 9.17
N MET A 626 13.32 10.06 10.31
CA MET A 626 13.54 11.51 10.41
C MET A 626 14.77 11.94 9.62
N ASP A 627 15.86 11.17 9.66
CA ASP A 627 17.08 11.48 8.89
C ASP A 627 16.83 11.47 7.38
N ASP A 628 16.03 10.52 6.88
CA ASP A 628 15.61 10.50 5.48
C ASP A 628 14.61 11.61 5.15
N LEU A 629 13.64 11.91 6.04
CA LEU A 629 12.78 13.09 5.88
C LEU A 629 13.59 14.40 5.84
N LYS A 630 14.70 14.52 6.59
CA LYS A 630 15.63 15.66 6.47
C LYS A 630 16.28 15.72 5.09
N GLY A 631 16.87 14.61 4.62
CA GLY A 631 17.53 14.54 3.30
C GLY A 631 16.58 14.87 2.15
N LEU A 632 15.32 14.44 2.30
CA LEU A 632 14.22 14.73 1.39
C LEU A 632 13.79 16.19 1.38
N TYR A 633 13.56 16.78 2.56
CA TYR A 633 13.17 18.19 2.66
C TYR A 633 14.29 19.11 2.17
N ARG A 634 15.56 18.77 2.40
CA ARG A 634 16.70 19.46 1.78
C ARG A 634 16.70 19.31 0.25
N THR A 635 16.51 18.09 -0.28
CA THR A 635 16.48 17.88 -1.75
C THR A 635 15.32 18.61 -2.45
N ALA A 636 14.11 18.51 -1.91
CA ALA A 636 12.92 19.15 -2.49
C ALA A 636 12.84 20.66 -2.21
N GLY A 637 13.30 21.13 -1.06
CA GLY A 637 13.21 22.52 -0.61
C GLY A 637 14.45 23.36 -0.88
N GLN A 638 15.60 22.97 -0.28
CA GLN A 638 16.88 23.69 -0.37
C GLN A 638 17.40 23.64 -1.82
N HIS A 639 17.56 22.44 -2.39
CA HIS A 639 18.03 22.27 -3.79
C HIS A 639 16.93 22.48 -4.84
N GLY A 640 15.65 22.24 -4.49
CA GLY A 640 14.53 22.42 -5.41
C GLY A 640 14.36 21.31 -6.45
N LYS A 641 14.95 20.11 -6.25
CA LYS A 641 14.85 18.98 -7.20
C LYS A 641 13.67 18.05 -6.87
N GLY A 642 13.00 17.53 -7.91
CA GLY A 642 11.85 16.62 -7.79
C GLY A 642 12.22 15.20 -7.33
N ILE A 643 11.37 14.55 -6.52
CA ILE A 643 11.65 13.26 -5.84
C ILE A 643 10.36 12.56 -5.33
N SER A 644 10.29 11.22 -5.19
CA SER A 644 9.02 10.46 -5.00
C SER A 644 9.04 9.19 -4.09
N PHE A 645 8.31 9.17 -2.96
CA PHE A 645 8.21 8.12 -1.89
C PHE A 645 7.27 6.99 -2.27
N ILE A 646 7.84 5.84 -2.56
CA ILE A 646 7.10 4.59 -2.57
C ILE A 646 7.23 3.98 -1.17
N PHE A 647 6.14 3.92 -0.40
CA PHE A 647 6.09 3.25 0.90
C PHE A 647 5.17 2.03 0.83
N THR A 648 5.64 0.88 1.30
CA THR A 648 4.87 -0.37 1.25
C THR A 648 4.35 -0.79 2.61
N ASP A 649 3.25 -1.54 2.64
CA ASP A 649 2.66 -2.10 3.87
C ASP A 649 3.67 -2.89 4.74
N ASN A 650 4.65 -3.53 4.08
CA ASN A 650 5.71 -4.32 4.71
C ASN A 650 6.69 -3.48 5.56
N GLU A 651 6.75 -2.18 5.34
CA GLU A 651 7.72 -1.27 5.99
C GLU A 651 7.14 -0.58 7.21
N ILE A 652 5.81 -0.61 7.37
CA ILE A 652 5.08 -0.08 8.53
C ILE A 652 5.22 -1.07 9.71
N LYS A 653 6.42 -1.08 10.32
CA LYS A 653 6.78 -1.92 11.47
C LYS A 653 6.11 -1.48 12.78
N ASP A 654 5.81 -0.19 12.90
CA ASP A 654 5.14 0.44 14.04
C ASP A 654 4.13 1.49 13.54
N GLU A 655 3.13 1.84 14.34
CA GLU A 655 2.11 2.83 13.98
C GLU A 655 2.60 4.28 14.09
N SER A 656 3.65 4.58 14.87
CA SER A 656 4.22 5.94 14.95
C SER A 656 4.68 6.49 13.59
N PHE A 657 5.09 5.62 12.68
CA PHE A 657 5.38 5.96 11.28
C PHE A 657 4.23 6.69 10.58
N LEU A 658 3.00 6.26 10.85
CA LEU A 658 1.82 6.80 10.20
C LEU A 658 1.39 8.15 10.78
N GLU A 659 1.85 8.52 11.97
CA GLU A 659 1.71 9.88 12.49
C GLU A 659 2.57 10.88 11.70
N TYR A 660 3.85 10.57 11.48
CA TYR A 660 4.73 11.40 10.66
C TYR A 660 4.22 11.49 9.21
N MET A 661 3.78 10.37 8.61
CA MET A 661 3.15 10.39 7.30
C MET A 661 1.82 11.16 7.28
N ASN A 662 1.01 11.08 8.35
CA ASN A 662 -0.22 11.87 8.45
C ASN A 662 0.08 13.37 8.46
N ASN A 663 1.15 13.79 9.13
CA ASN A 663 1.59 15.19 9.17
C ASN A 663 2.14 15.65 7.80
N VAL A 664 3.04 14.88 7.17
CA VAL A 664 3.51 15.13 5.79
C VAL A 664 2.33 15.28 4.80
N LEU A 665 1.30 14.42 4.92
CA LEU A 665 0.13 14.43 4.03
C LEU A 665 -0.96 15.47 4.38
N SER A 666 -0.84 16.23 5.47
CA SER A 666 -1.85 17.19 5.92
C SER A 666 -1.35 18.63 6.09
N SER A 667 -0.15 18.81 6.66
CA SER A 667 0.52 20.11 6.75
C SER A 667 1.68 20.23 5.75
N GLY A 668 2.28 19.11 5.34
CA GLY A 668 3.60 19.10 4.70
C GLY A 668 4.74 19.41 5.67
N GLU A 669 4.49 19.42 6.97
CA GLU A 669 5.42 19.87 8.02
C GLU A 669 5.47 18.86 9.16
N VAL A 670 6.68 18.49 9.59
CA VAL A 670 6.92 17.56 10.70
C VAL A 670 7.60 18.30 11.85
N SER A 671 6.91 18.38 12.99
CA SER A 671 7.39 19.08 14.18
C SER A 671 8.71 18.49 14.67
N ASN A 672 9.69 19.36 14.95
CA ASN A 672 11.05 19.01 15.37
C ASN A 672 11.82 18.11 14.37
N LEU A 673 11.48 18.13 13.06
CA LEU A 673 12.26 17.46 12.02
C LEU A 673 13.68 18.01 11.88
N PHE A 674 13.83 19.33 12.00
CA PHE A 674 15.11 20.04 11.98
C PHE A 674 15.33 20.77 13.31
N ALA A 675 16.58 20.87 13.76
CA ALA A 675 16.98 21.74 14.86
C ALA A 675 16.95 23.23 14.43
N ARG A 676 16.91 24.18 15.40
CA ARG A 676 16.80 25.62 15.10
C ARG A 676 17.98 26.11 14.23
N ASP A 677 19.18 25.58 14.48
CA ASP A 677 20.42 25.82 13.72
C ASP A 677 20.39 25.24 12.29
N GLU A 678 19.86 24.03 12.09
CA GLU A 678 19.65 23.47 10.73
C GLU A 678 18.63 24.29 9.92
N ILE A 679 17.63 24.88 10.58
CA ILE A 679 16.66 25.76 9.93
C ILE A 679 17.33 27.06 9.49
N ASP A 680 18.08 27.74 10.37
CA ASP A 680 18.77 28.98 10.01
C ASP A 680 19.80 28.80 8.88
N GLU A 681 20.46 27.63 8.80
CA GLU A 681 21.31 27.21 7.68
C GLU A 681 20.51 27.15 6.35
N ILE A 682 19.43 26.35 6.32
CA ILE A 682 18.59 26.16 5.12
C ILE A 682 17.95 27.48 4.66
N LEU A 683 17.51 28.32 5.60
CA LEU A 683 16.93 29.63 5.27
C LEU A 683 17.99 30.59 4.69
N GLY A 684 19.24 30.54 5.17
CA GLY A 684 20.35 31.32 4.65
C GLY A 684 20.64 31.06 3.17
N ASP A 685 20.75 29.78 2.79
CA ASP A 685 20.98 29.34 1.41
C ASP A 685 19.86 29.74 0.45
N LEU A 686 18.62 29.86 0.94
CA LEU A 686 17.46 30.21 0.12
C LEU A 686 17.35 31.72 -0.16
N ILE A 687 18.04 32.60 0.58
CA ILE A 687 18.04 34.06 0.36
C ILE A 687 18.40 34.45 -1.09
N PRO A 688 19.52 34.00 -1.70
CA PRO A 688 19.85 34.34 -3.09
C PRO A 688 18.83 33.78 -4.08
N VAL A 689 18.28 32.59 -3.83
CA VAL A 689 17.34 31.91 -4.72
C VAL A 689 15.97 32.60 -4.72
N MET A 690 15.45 32.92 -3.53
CA MET A 690 14.21 33.68 -3.34
C MET A 690 14.33 35.09 -3.96
N LYS A 691 15.48 35.76 -3.83
CA LYS A 691 15.71 37.07 -4.47
C LYS A 691 15.72 37.00 -6.00
N ARG A 692 16.12 35.86 -6.58
CA ARG A 692 16.12 35.64 -8.03
C ARG A 692 14.72 35.35 -8.57
N GLU A 693 13.95 34.50 -7.91
CA GLU A 693 12.59 34.12 -8.33
C GLU A 693 11.52 35.16 -7.96
N PHE A 694 11.65 35.79 -6.79
CA PHE A 694 10.66 36.73 -6.23
C PHE A 694 11.29 38.05 -5.76
N PRO A 695 11.93 38.84 -6.66
CA PRO A 695 12.68 40.06 -6.32
C PRO A 695 11.85 41.18 -5.64
N ARG A 696 10.52 41.06 -5.59
CA ARG A 696 9.61 41.98 -4.89
C ARG A 696 9.21 41.54 -3.47
N ARG A 697 9.55 40.32 -3.02
CA ARG A 697 9.23 39.82 -1.67
C ARG A 697 10.44 39.99 -0.73
N PRO A 698 10.28 40.58 0.47
CA PRO A 698 11.38 40.69 1.43
C PRO A 698 11.72 39.32 2.04
N PRO A 699 13.00 38.94 2.14
CA PRO A 699 13.43 37.67 2.73
C PRO A 699 13.49 37.79 4.27
N THR A 700 12.32 37.78 4.92
CA THR A 700 12.20 37.54 6.37
C THR A 700 12.27 36.04 6.64
N ASN A 701 12.66 35.60 7.85
CA ASN A 701 12.71 34.17 8.17
C ASN A 701 11.36 33.47 7.98
N GLU A 702 10.24 34.16 8.25
CA GLU A 702 8.89 33.64 8.02
C GLU A 702 8.59 33.47 6.51
N ASN A 703 8.91 34.45 5.67
CA ASN A 703 8.74 34.36 4.21
C ASN A 703 9.67 33.31 3.57
N LEU A 704 10.92 33.20 4.05
CA LEU A 704 11.90 32.20 3.62
C LEU A 704 11.43 30.79 4.01
N TYR A 705 10.84 30.61 5.19
CA TYR A 705 10.30 29.33 5.64
C TYR A 705 9.04 28.95 4.87
N GLU A 706 8.11 29.90 4.62
CA GLU A 706 6.97 29.65 3.74
C GLU A 706 7.42 29.24 2.32
N TYR A 707 8.44 29.92 1.77
CA TYR A 707 9.02 29.61 0.46
C TYR A 707 9.71 28.22 0.42
N PHE A 708 10.49 27.87 1.44
CA PHE A 708 11.03 26.51 1.62
C PHE A 708 9.90 25.47 1.62
N MET A 709 8.88 25.69 2.45
CA MET A 709 7.76 24.75 2.59
C MET A 709 6.87 24.70 1.33
N SER A 710 6.80 25.77 0.53
CA SER A 710 6.17 25.74 -0.81
C SER A 710 6.98 24.88 -1.78
N ARG A 711 8.32 25.01 -1.81
CA ARG A 711 9.21 24.17 -2.64
C ARG A 711 9.14 22.69 -2.24
N VAL A 712 9.20 22.39 -0.95
CA VAL A 712 8.94 21.05 -0.38
C VAL A 712 7.59 20.51 -0.86
N ARG A 713 6.50 21.30 -0.73
CA ARG A 713 5.16 20.93 -1.21
C ARG A 713 4.97 20.95 -2.73
N ARG A 714 6.00 21.19 -3.55
CA ARG A 714 5.94 21.09 -5.02
C ARG A 714 6.77 19.94 -5.58
N ASN A 715 7.93 19.70 -5.01
CA ASN A 715 8.97 18.84 -5.60
C ASN A 715 8.99 17.41 -5.02
N LEU A 716 8.51 17.25 -3.79
CA LEU A 716 8.41 15.98 -3.06
C LEU A 716 7.11 15.26 -3.56
N HIS A 717 7.01 13.92 -3.71
CA HIS A 717 5.76 13.14 -4.05
C HIS A 717 5.56 11.87 -3.18
N VAL A 718 4.34 11.45 -2.76
CA VAL A 718 4.10 10.21 -1.96
C VAL A 718 3.12 9.27 -2.65
N VAL A 719 3.56 8.01 -2.78
CA VAL A 719 2.82 6.80 -3.17
C VAL A 719 2.73 5.87 -1.96
N LEU A 720 1.52 5.52 -1.52
CA LEU A 720 1.30 4.53 -0.45
C LEU A 720 0.79 3.20 -1.04
N CYS A 721 1.68 2.22 -1.13
CA CYS A 721 1.42 0.88 -1.63
C CYS A 721 0.91 -0.05 -0.50
N VAL A 722 -0.35 0.10 -0.12
CA VAL A 722 -0.99 -0.66 0.98
C VAL A 722 -1.88 -1.79 0.46
N SER A 723 -1.86 -2.95 1.12
CA SER A 723 -2.75 -4.06 0.79
C SER A 723 -4.22 -3.74 1.16
N PRO A 724 -5.19 -3.90 0.24
CA PRO A 724 -6.61 -3.84 0.57
C PRO A 724 -7.11 -5.10 1.29
N VAL A 725 -6.27 -6.15 1.42
CA VAL A 725 -6.65 -7.44 2.00
C VAL A 725 -6.37 -7.46 3.50
N GLY A 726 -7.44 -7.31 4.29
CA GLY A 726 -7.43 -7.43 5.75
C GLY A 726 -7.76 -6.12 6.48
N GLU A 727 -8.03 -6.22 7.78
CA GLU A 727 -8.57 -5.11 8.56
C GLU A 727 -7.54 -4.02 8.88
N LYS A 728 -6.24 -4.31 8.77
CA LYS A 728 -5.14 -3.39 9.11
C LYS A 728 -5.25 -2.06 8.36
N PHE A 729 -5.48 -2.07 7.05
CA PHE A 729 -5.57 -0.84 6.25
C PHE A 729 -6.79 -0.01 6.65
N ARG A 730 -7.96 -0.63 6.84
CA ARG A 730 -9.17 0.04 7.32
C ARG A 730 -8.96 0.70 8.68
N ASN A 731 -8.35 -0.01 9.63
CA ASN A 731 -8.11 0.50 10.98
C ASN A 731 -7.09 1.64 10.99
N ARG A 732 -6.03 1.56 10.17
CA ARG A 732 -5.07 2.66 9.96
C ARG A 732 -5.71 3.87 9.28
N ALA A 733 -6.58 3.67 8.29
CA ALA A 733 -7.27 4.75 7.61
C ALA A 733 -8.28 5.50 8.50
N LEU A 734 -8.86 4.83 9.50
CA LEU A 734 -9.65 5.47 10.55
C LEU A 734 -8.77 6.25 11.55
N LYS A 735 -7.60 5.70 11.93
CA LYS A 735 -6.62 6.32 12.84
C LYS A 735 -5.92 7.56 12.27
N PHE A 736 -5.66 7.57 10.95
CA PHE A 736 -4.84 8.56 10.26
C PHE A 736 -5.56 9.10 9.01
N PRO A 737 -6.50 10.08 9.16
CA PRO A 737 -7.39 10.51 8.08
C PRO A 737 -6.70 11.14 6.86
N ALA A 738 -5.44 11.59 6.98
CA ALA A 738 -4.68 12.10 5.85
C ALA A 738 -4.29 10.99 4.85
N LEU A 739 -4.18 9.72 5.28
CA LEU A 739 -3.91 8.58 4.39
C LEU A 739 -4.99 8.39 3.30
N ILE A 740 -6.24 8.80 3.58
CA ILE A 740 -7.32 8.86 2.57
C ILE A 740 -7.43 10.27 1.97
N SER A 741 -7.41 11.30 2.81
CA SER A 741 -7.88 12.64 2.40
C SER A 741 -6.78 13.59 1.88
N GLY A 742 -5.50 13.24 2.07
CA GLY A 742 -4.35 13.86 1.41
C GLY A 742 -3.98 13.14 0.12
N CYS A 743 -4.01 11.82 0.12
CA CYS A 743 -3.71 10.96 -1.04
C CYS A 743 -4.82 10.95 -2.11
N THR A 744 -4.46 10.55 -3.33
CA THR A 744 -5.38 10.02 -4.35
C THR A 744 -5.29 8.50 -4.32
N MET A 745 -6.40 7.79 -4.55
CA MET A 745 -6.43 6.32 -4.56
C MET A 745 -6.54 5.77 -5.98
N ASP A 746 -5.77 4.74 -6.27
CA ASP A 746 -5.92 3.87 -7.42
C ASP A 746 -6.19 2.44 -6.92
N TRP A 747 -7.38 1.90 -7.20
CA TRP A 747 -7.73 0.56 -6.77
C TRP A 747 -7.31 -0.50 -7.79
N PHE A 748 -6.30 -1.29 -7.45
CA PHE A 748 -5.88 -2.46 -8.23
C PHE A 748 -6.94 -3.57 -8.12
N SER A 749 -7.71 -3.76 -9.18
CA SER A 749 -8.69 -4.83 -9.32
C SER A 749 -8.04 -6.21 -9.41
N ARG A 750 -8.84 -7.27 -9.31
CA ARG A 750 -8.38 -8.62 -9.70
C ARG A 750 -8.14 -8.64 -11.21
N TRP A 751 -7.12 -9.38 -11.64
CA TRP A 751 -6.86 -9.61 -13.07
C TRP A 751 -8.11 -10.18 -13.76
N PRO A 752 -8.39 -9.79 -15.03
CA PRO A 752 -9.55 -10.26 -15.76
C PRO A 752 -9.55 -11.79 -15.95
N LYS A 753 -10.75 -12.37 -16.07
CA LYS A 753 -10.94 -13.83 -16.18
C LYS A 753 -10.17 -14.45 -17.35
N ASP A 754 -9.97 -13.68 -18.41
CA ASP A 754 -9.27 -14.10 -19.63
C ASP A 754 -7.78 -14.41 -19.38
N ALA A 755 -7.21 -13.92 -18.28
CA ALA A 755 -5.84 -14.22 -17.86
C ALA A 755 -5.74 -15.34 -16.80
N LEU A 756 -6.76 -15.53 -15.95
CA LEU A 756 -6.71 -16.46 -14.82
C LEU A 756 -8.05 -17.16 -14.53
N VAL A 757 -8.15 -18.44 -14.91
CA VAL A 757 -9.21 -19.35 -14.47
C VAL A 757 -8.73 -20.15 -13.26
N ALA A 758 -9.30 -19.91 -12.08
CA ALA A 758 -9.04 -20.67 -10.85
C ALA A 758 -10.34 -20.89 -10.05
N GLY A 759 -10.58 -22.14 -9.62
CA GLY A 759 -11.80 -22.54 -8.91
C GLY A 759 -11.73 -22.35 -7.39
N THR A 760 -12.87 -22.01 -6.78
CA THR A 760 -12.96 -21.68 -5.35
C THR A 760 -12.92 -22.94 -4.45
N TYR A 761 -11.89 -23.06 -3.62
CA TYR A 761 -11.83 -24.04 -2.52
C TYR A 761 -11.90 -23.34 -1.15
N ARG A 762 -12.25 -24.10 -0.09
CA ARG A 762 -12.40 -23.58 1.30
C ARG A 762 -11.09 -23.20 2.02
N ARG A 763 -9.95 -23.16 1.33
CA ARG A 763 -8.68 -22.60 1.82
C ARG A 763 -8.32 -21.41 0.94
N SER A 764 -8.08 -20.25 1.53
CA SER A 764 -7.66 -19.04 0.82
C SER A 764 -6.21 -19.15 0.35
N THR A 765 -6.00 -19.52 -0.91
CA THR A 765 -4.70 -19.44 -1.60
C THR A 765 -4.64 -18.18 -2.44
N HIS A 766 -3.57 -17.38 -2.26
CA HIS A 766 -3.36 -16.17 -3.04
C HIS A 766 -2.58 -16.51 -4.32
N VAL A 767 -3.26 -16.50 -5.47
CA VAL A 767 -2.61 -16.51 -6.79
C VAL A 767 -2.12 -15.10 -7.08
N THR A 768 -0.82 -14.93 -7.34
CA THR A 768 -0.23 -13.62 -7.68
C THR A 768 0.26 -13.60 -9.13
N PRO A 769 0.39 -12.43 -9.77
CA PRO A 769 1.01 -12.32 -11.09
C PRO A 769 2.44 -12.89 -11.11
N LYS A 770 3.20 -12.74 -10.01
CA LYS A 770 4.53 -13.35 -9.85
C LYS A 770 4.49 -14.89 -9.85
N SER A 771 3.44 -15.49 -9.29
CA SER A 771 3.19 -16.94 -9.36
C SER A 771 2.92 -17.39 -10.80
N TYR A 772 2.14 -16.61 -11.56
CA TYR A 772 1.82 -16.91 -12.96
C TYR A 772 3.00 -16.69 -13.91
N LEU A 773 3.79 -15.62 -13.72
CA LEU A 773 5.04 -15.39 -14.44
C LEU A 773 6.07 -16.48 -14.15
N SER A 774 6.21 -16.91 -12.88
CA SER A 774 7.06 -18.05 -12.51
C SER A 774 6.61 -19.35 -13.19
N PHE A 775 5.30 -19.61 -13.26
CA PHE A 775 4.75 -20.73 -14.02
C PHE A 775 5.07 -20.63 -15.53
N ILE A 776 4.88 -19.46 -16.16
CA ILE A 776 5.23 -19.24 -17.57
C ILE A 776 6.74 -19.42 -17.81
N GLN A 777 7.59 -18.92 -16.91
CA GLN A 777 9.04 -19.01 -17.03
C GLN A 777 9.52 -20.46 -16.87
N GLY A 778 9.02 -21.18 -15.85
CA GLY A 778 9.25 -22.62 -15.68
C GLY A 778 8.77 -23.43 -16.88
N TYR A 779 7.57 -23.15 -17.39
CA TYR A 779 7.03 -23.81 -18.59
C TYR A 779 7.91 -23.53 -19.82
N LYS A 780 8.35 -22.27 -20.04
CA LYS A 780 9.27 -21.90 -21.13
C LYS A 780 10.60 -22.65 -21.03
N THR A 781 11.15 -22.83 -19.83
CA THR A 781 12.40 -23.60 -19.60
C THR A 781 12.20 -25.08 -19.90
N ILE A 782 11.21 -25.73 -19.25
CA ILE A 782 10.89 -27.15 -19.45
C ILE A 782 10.56 -27.44 -20.92
N TYR A 783 9.83 -26.54 -21.60
CA TYR A 783 9.52 -26.67 -23.03
C TYR A 783 10.78 -26.59 -23.91
N LYS A 784 11.72 -25.67 -23.62
CA LYS A 784 13.02 -25.59 -24.32
C LYS A 784 13.84 -26.88 -24.12
N GLU A 785 13.92 -27.37 -22.90
CA GLU A 785 14.63 -28.61 -22.54
C GLU A 785 14.04 -29.82 -23.27
N LYS A 786 12.73 -30.04 -23.15
CA LYS A 786 12.04 -31.16 -23.80
C LYS A 786 12.08 -31.07 -25.32
N ARG A 787 12.03 -29.86 -25.90
CA ARG A 787 12.24 -29.66 -27.34
C ARG A 787 13.67 -29.98 -27.76
N SER A 788 14.68 -29.70 -26.93
CA SER A 788 16.08 -30.05 -27.17
C SER A 788 16.32 -31.57 -27.08
N GLU A 789 15.73 -32.24 -26.10
CA GLU A 789 15.74 -33.71 -25.99
C GLU A 789 15.14 -34.37 -27.24
N VAL A 790 13.94 -33.94 -27.64
CA VAL A 790 13.25 -34.47 -28.84
C VAL A 790 14.03 -34.17 -30.12
N GLN A 791 14.62 -32.97 -30.25
CA GLN A 791 15.48 -32.65 -31.39
C GLN A 791 16.73 -33.54 -31.42
N THR A 792 17.33 -33.83 -30.26
CA THR A 792 18.49 -34.72 -30.15
C THR A 792 18.14 -36.17 -30.54
N LEU A 793 16.96 -36.65 -30.13
CA LEU A 793 16.42 -37.96 -30.55
C LEU A 793 16.15 -38.01 -32.06
N ALA A 794 15.51 -36.98 -32.62
CA ALA A 794 15.27 -36.88 -34.07
C ALA A 794 16.58 -36.86 -34.87
N ASN A 795 17.58 -36.07 -34.43
CA ASN A 795 18.89 -36.00 -35.05
C ASN A 795 19.62 -37.37 -35.02
N ARG A 796 19.53 -38.11 -33.91
CA ARG A 796 20.06 -39.49 -33.82
C ARG A 796 19.36 -40.44 -34.80
N MET A 797 18.03 -40.43 -34.89
CA MET A 797 17.28 -41.27 -35.84
C MET A 797 17.62 -40.94 -37.29
N ASN A 798 17.67 -39.66 -37.66
CA ASN A 798 18.06 -39.21 -38.99
C ASN A 798 19.50 -39.65 -39.36
N THR A 799 20.44 -39.55 -38.42
CA THR A 799 21.83 -39.99 -38.62
C THR A 799 21.92 -41.50 -38.84
N GLY A 800 21.17 -42.30 -38.07
CA GLY A 800 21.10 -43.75 -38.25
C GLY A 800 20.47 -44.15 -39.60
N LEU A 801 19.37 -43.48 -39.98
CA LEU A 801 18.67 -43.74 -41.24
C LEU A 801 19.51 -43.36 -42.46
N GLN A 802 20.31 -42.29 -42.38
CA GLN A 802 21.28 -41.94 -43.40
C GLN A 802 22.36 -43.02 -43.56
N LYS A 803 22.98 -43.48 -42.46
CA LYS A 803 23.99 -44.57 -42.52
C LYS A 803 23.43 -45.87 -43.09
N LEU A 804 22.18 -46.22 -42.78
CA LEU A 804 21.50 -47.37 -43.38
C LEU A 804 21.30 -47.22 -44.90
N LYS A 805 21.03 -46.01 -45.38
CA LYS A 805 20.89 -45.69 -46.81
C LYS A 805 22.23 -45.80 -47.55
N GLU A 806 23.31 -45.27 -46.95
CA GLU A 806 24.68 -45.35 -47.47
C GLU A 806 25.18 -46.82 -47.54
N ALA A 807 24.91 -47.62 -46.49
CA ALA A 807 25.21 -49.04 -46.47
C ALA A 807 24.41 -49.82 -47.53
N SER A 808 23.12 -49.55 -47.67
CA SER A 808 22.24 -50.17 -48.69
C SER A 808 22.73 -49.91 -50.12
N GLN A 809 23.12 -48.66 -50.42
CA GLN A 809 23.72 -48.30 -51.72
C GLN A 809 25.07 -49.01 -51.95
N SER A 810 25.91 -49.14 -50.92
CA SER A 810 27.19 -49.83 -51.02
C SER A 810 27.04 -51.33 -51.31
N VAL A 811 26.09 -52.01 -50.64
CA VAL A 811 25.78 -53.43 -50.89
C VAL A 811 25.23 -53.65 -52.30
N ALA A 812 24.37 -52.74 -52.78
CA ALA A 812 23.83 -52.79 -54.15
C ALA A 812 24.92 -52.62 -55.24
N ALA A 813 25.99 -51.87 -54.95
CA ALA A 813 27.15 -51.76 -55.84
C ALA A 813 28.00 -53.04 -55.86
N LEU A 814 28.36 -53.56 -54.67
CA LEU A 814 29.19 -54.77 -54.52
C LEU A 814 28.54 -56.03 -55.14
N SER A 815 27.22 -56.19 -55.01
CA SER A 815 26.48 -57.28 -55.66
C SER A 815 26.65 -57.28 -57.18
N LYS A 816 26.89 -56.11 -57.78
CA LYS A 816 27.00 -55.92 -59.24
C LYS A 816 28.42 -56.16 -59.77
N GLU A 817 29.44 -56.06 -58.91
CA GLU A 817 30.80 -56.52 -59.23
C GLU A 817 30.94 -58.05 -59.15
N LEU A 818 30.17 -58.69 -58.27
CA LEU A 818 30.26 -60.14 -58.03
C LEU A 818 29.89 -60.95 -59.28
N GLU A 819 28.76 -60.63 -59.93
CA GLU A 819 28.30 -61.27 -61.17
C GLU A 819 29.27 -61.15 -62.36
N VAL A 820 30.22 -60.22 -62.30
CA VAL A 820 31.27 -60.06 -63.32
C VAL A 820 32.41 -61.06 -63.06
N LYS A 821 32.86 -61.18 -61.80
CA LYS A 821 34.03 -61.99 -61.44
C LYS A 821 33.77 -63.48 -61.38
N GLU A 822 32.54 -63.91 -61.10
CA GLU A 822 32.16 -65.33 -61.19
C GLU A 822 32.37 -65.89 -62.60
N LYS A 823 32.18 -65.08 -63.65
CA LYS A 823 32.37 -65.48 -65.06
C LYS A 823 33.85 -65.63 -65.44
N GLU A 824 34.75 -64.89 -64.80
CA GLU A 824 36.20 -65.02 -65.01
C GLU A 824 36.74 -66.28 -64.31
N LEU A 825 36.19 -66.63 -63.14
CA LEU A 825 36.66 -67.76 -62.32
C LEU A 825 36.38 -69.13 -62.97
N GLN A 826 35.27 -69.25 -63.70
CA GLN A 826 34.84 -70.50 -64.36
C GLN A 826 35.92 -71.05 -65.30
N VAL A 827 36.58 -70.19 -66.08
CA VAL A 827 37.52 -70.58 -67.15
C VAL A 827 38.88 -71.05 -66.60
N ALA A 828 39.21 -70.70 -65.36
CA ALA A 828 40.49 -71.06 -64.72
C ALA A 828 40.48 -72.46 -64.07
N ASN A 829 39.33 -72.91 -63.55
CA ASN A 829 39.23 -74.14 -62.75
C ASN A 829 39.41 -75.42 -63.59
N ASP A 830 38.80 -75.49 -64.78
CA ASP A 830 38.69 -76.73 -65.58
C ASP A 830 40.02 -77.44 -65.91
N LYS A 831 41.16 -76.73 -65.85
CA LYS A 831 42.51 -77.30 -66.11
C LYS A 831 43.31 -77.69 -64.87
N ALA A 832 42.95 -77.22 -63.68
CA ALA A 832 43.60 -77.64 -62.42
C ALA A 832 42.96 -78.91 -61.83
N ASP A 833 41.72 -79.20 -62.25
CA ASP A 833 40.78 -80.01 -61.50
C ASP A 833 41.02 -81.54 -61.61
N MET A 834 41.74 -82.02 -62.63
CA MET A 834 41.74 -83.46 -62.96
C MET A 834 42.62 -84.35 -62.05
N VAL A 835 43.58 -83.78 -61.32
CA VAL A 835 44.52 -84.54 -60.47
C VAL A 835 44.49 -84.10 -59.00
N LEU A 836 44.03 -82.88 -58.71
CA LEU A 836 43.83 -82.41 -57.33
C LEU A 836 42.52 -82.91 -56.69
N LYS A 837 41.55 -83.38 -57.50
CA LYS A 837 40.16 -83.59 -57.07
C LYS A 837 39.95 -84.57 -55.92
N GLU A 838 40.74 -85.64 -55.81
CA GLU A 838 40.45 -86.71 -54.84
C GLU A 838 40.95 -86.40 -53.41
N VAL A 839 42.12 -85.76 -53.28
CA VAL A 839 42.70 -85.40 -51.97
C VAL A 839 42.25 -84.02 -51.50
N THR A 840 42.15 -83.04 -52.41
CA THR A 840 41.83 -81.64 -52.06
C THR A 840 40.40 -81.48 -51.54
N VAL A 841 39.46 -82.33 -51.98
CA VAL A 841 38.06 -82.30 -51.53
C VAL A 841 37.94 -82.66 -50.04
N LYS A 842 38.78 -83.56 -49.51
CA LYS A 842 38.77 -83.89 -48.08
C LYS A 842 39.37 -82.76 -47.23
N ALA A 843 40.51 -82.21 -47.67
CA ALA A 843 41.16 -81.09 -46.99
C ALA A 843 40.26 -79.83 -46.92
N GLN A 844 39.72 -79.39 -48.06
CA GLN A 844 38.87 -78.19 -48.10
C GLN A 844 37.52 -78.39 -47.39
N ALA A 845 37.02 -79.63 -47.24
CA ALA A 845 35.81 -79.87 -46.45
C ALA A 845 36.07 -79.64 -44.96
N ALA A 846 37.18 -80.13 -44.41
CA ALA A 846 37.56 -79.91 -43.02
C ALA A 846 37.86 -78.42 -42.73
N GLU A 847 38.68 -77.79 -43.57
CA GLU A 847 39.09 -76.38 -43.41
C GLU A 847 37.89 -75.41 -43.45
N ARG A 848 36.93 -75.61 -44.37
CA ARG A 848 35.70 -74.80 -44.41
C ARG A 848 34.83 -74.95 -43.17
N VAL A 849 34.73 -76.16 -42.61
CA VAL A 849 33.97 -76.41 -41.37
C VAL A 849 34.68 -75.78 -40.17
N GLN A 850 35.99 -75.93 -40.06
CA GLN A 850 36.81 -75.28 -39.02
C GLN A 850 36.64 -73.75 -39.05
N VAL A 851 36.68 -73.12 -40.23
CA VAL A 851 36.48 -71.67 -40.38
C VAL A 851 35.06 -71.21 -40.02
N GLU A 852 34.01 -72.00 -40.29
CA GLU A 852 32.65 -71.66 -39.82
C GLU A 852 32.49 -71.86 -38.30
N VAL A 853 33.02 -72.94 -37.72
CA VAL A 853 32.99 -73.17 -36.26
C VAL A 853 33.79 -72.08 -35.52
N GLN A 854 34.93 -71.65 -36.06
CA GLN A 854 35.69 -70.51 -35.54
C GLN A 854 34.85 -69.22 -35.55
N LYS A 855 34.12 -68.91 -36.63
CA LYS A 855 33.18 -67.77 -36.66
C LYS A 855 32.04 -67.89 -35.64
N VAL A 856 31.61 -69.10 -35.28
CA VAL A 856 30.62 -69.32 -34.22
C VAL A 856 31.23 -69.07 -32.85
N LYS A 857 32.44 -69.57 -32.59
CA LYS A 857 33.22 -69.26 -31.38
C LYS A 857 33.47 -67.77 -31.23
N ASP A 858 33.92 -67.06 -32.27
CA ASP A 858 34.22 -65.62 -32.20
C ASP A 858 32.97 -64.78 -31.89
N LYS A 859 31.81 -65.17 -32.42
CA LYS A 859 30.51 -64.57 -32.06
C LYS A 859 30.14 -64.87 -30.60
N ALA A 860 30.32 -66.10 -30.14
CA ALA A 860 30.06 -66.47 -28.74
C ALA A 860 31.00 -65.72 -27.78
N GLN A 861 32.28 -65.59 -28.11
CA GLN A 861 33.27 -64.84 -27.34
C GLN A 861 32.89 -63.36 -27.26
N ALA A 862 32.58 -62.70 -28.38
CA ALA A 862 32.15 -61.30 -28.38
C ALA A 862 30.86 -61.06 -27.56
N ILE A 863 29.96 -62.06 -27.49
CA ILE A 863 28.78 -62.02 -26.62
C ILE A 863 29.17 -62.17 -25.14
N VAL A 864 30.07 -63.09 -24.79
CA VAL A 864 30.63 -63.22 -23.43
C VAL A 864 31.34 -61.93 -23.00
N ASP A 865 32.20 -61.37 -23.86
CA ASP A 865 32.99 -60.17 -23.57
C ASP A 865 32.09 -58.96 -23.30
N SER A 866 31.07 -58.72 -24.13
CA SER A 866 30.11 -57.64 -23.95
C SER A 866 29.26 -57.81 -22.68
N ILE A 867 28.77 -59.01 -22.39
CA ILE A 867 28.05 -59.30 -21.13
C ILE A 867 28.98 -59.14 -19.91
N SER A 868 30.28 -59.45 -20.04
CA SER A 868 31.27 -59.26 -18.98
C SER A 868 31.52 -57.78 -18.66
N ALA A 869 31.53 -56.90 -19.68
CA ALA A 869 31.64 -55.46 -19.51
C ALA A 869 30.39 -54.85 -18.84
N ASP A 870 29.19 -55.24 -19.29
CA ASP A 870 27.93 -54.84 -18.65
C ASP A 870 27.85 -55.32 -17.19
N LYS A 871 28.35 -56.53 -16.90
CA LYS A 871 28.47 -57.06 -15.53
C LYS A 871 29.42 -56.20 -14.68
N ALA A 872 30.61 -55.87 -15.18
CA ALA A 872 31.60 -55.08 -14.43
C ALA A 872 31.05 -53.70 -14.04
N ILE A 873 30.33 -53.02 -14.95
CA ILE A 873 29.66 -51.74 -14.69
C ILE A 873 28.54 -51.86 -13.63
N ALA A 874 27.87 -53.02 -13.57
CA ALA A 874 26.86 -53.30 -12.55
C ALA A 874 27.47 -53.62 -11.17
N GLU A 875 28.61 -54.31 -11.13
CA GLU A 875 29.34 -54.62 -9.88
C GLU A 875 30.03 -53.38 -9.30
N GLU A 876 30.67 -52.53 -10.11
CA GLU A 876 31.27 -51.26 -9.70
C GLU A 876 30.26 -50.36 -8.96
N LYS A 877 29.07 -50.19 -9.54
CA LYS A 877 27.98 -49.37 -8.95
C LYS A 877 27.37 -50.00 -7.70
N LEU A 878 27.50 -51.31 -7.51
CA LEU A 878 27.02 -52.01 -6.33
C LEU A 878 28.04 -51.95 -5.17
N GLU A 879 29.33 -52.00 -5.47
CA GLU A 879 30.40 -51.74 -4.49
C GLU A 879 30.36 -50.29 -3.97
N ALA A 880 30.00 -49.32 -4.81
CA ALA A 880 29.81 -47.93 -4.38
C ALA A 880 28.73 -47.75 -3.28
N ALA A 881 27.74 -48.64 -3.20
CA ALA A 881 26.69 -48.63 -2.16
C ALA A 881 27.06 -49.42 -0.89
N ARG A 882 28.12 -50.24 -0.94
CA ARG A 882 28.61 -51.07 0.17
C ARG A 882 28.99 -50.30 1.45
N PRO A 883 29.64 -49.12 1.44
CA PRO A 883 30.02 -48.43 2.68
C PRO A 883 28.84 -48.00 3.54
N ALA A 884 27.72 -47.53 2.95
CA ALA A 884 26.53 -47.16 3.71
C ALA A 884 25.84 -48.38 4.37
N LEU A 885 25.94 -49.55 3.74
CA LEU A 885 25.44 -50.81 4.30
C LEU A 885 26.29 -51.22 5.53
N ALA A 886 27.61 -51.04 5.45
CA ALA A 886 28.52 -51.26 6.57
C ALA A 886 28.32 -50.24 7.71
N GLU A 887 28.00 -48.97 7.42
CA GLU A 887 27.66 -47.95 8.43
C GLU A 887 26.42 -48.34 9.24
N ALA A 888 25.36 -48.81 8.56
CA ALA A 888 24.14 -49.29 9.21
C ALA A 888 24.36 -50.52 10.10
N GLU A 889 25.34 -51.37 9.79
CA GLU A 889 25.72 -52.52 10.61
C GLU A 889 26.70 -52.17 11.73
N ALA A 890 27.58 -51.19 11.52
CA ALA A 890 28.41 -50.62 12.58
C ALA A 890 27.56 -49.95 13.67
N ALA A 891 26.48 -49.25 13.29
CA ALA A 891 25.54 -48.65 14.24
C ALA A 891 24.90 -49.68 15.17
N LEU A 892 24.52 -50.86 14.67
CA LEU A 892 23.97 -51.97 15.47
C LEU A 892 24.96 -52.49 16.53
N GLN A 893 26.26 -52.54 16.22
CA GLN A 893 27.30 -53.00 17.15
C GLN A 893 27.59 -52.01 18.29
N THR A 894 27.04 -50.79 18.25
CA THR A 894 27.22 -49.80 19.34
C THR A 894 26.32 -50.02 20.55
N ILE A 895 25.23 -50.80 20.42
CA ILE A 895 24.16 -50.91 21.43
C ILE A 895 24.41 -52.13 22.33
N LYS A 896 24.65 -51.91 23.64
CA LYS A 896 24.92 -53.00 24.60
C LYS A 896 23.69 -53.32 25.47
N PRO A 897 23.59 -54.54 26.04
CA PRO A 897 22.51 -54.90 26.96
C PRO A 897 22.38 -54.00 28.20
N SER A 898 23.50 -53.43 28.67
CA SER A 898 23.57 -52.43 29.76
C SER A 898 22.78 -51.16 29.47
N ASP A 899 22.69 -50.79 28.19
CA ASP A 899 22.29 -49.47 27.75
C ASP A 899 20.76 -49.44 27.68
N ILE A 900 20.16 -50.51 27.17
CA ILE A 900 18.72 -50.77 27.23
C ILE A 900 18.26 -50.98 28.69
N ALA A 901 19.05 -51.67 29.51
CA ALA A 901 18.71 -51.89 30.92
C ALA A 901 18.62 -50.59 31.73
N THR A 902 19.47 -49.60 31.42
CA THR A 902 19.46 -48.27 32.06
C THR A 902 18.36 -47.35 31.52
N VAL A 903 18.01 -47.44 30.23
CA VAL A 903 16.83 -46.72 29.69
C VAL A 903 15.54 -47.22 30.34
N ARG A 904 15.40 -48.54 30.57
CA ARG A 904 14.22 -49.17 31.17
C ARG A 904 13.97 -48.76 32.63
N THR A 905 14.98 -48.27 33.36
CA THR A 905 14.82 -47.82 34.76
C THR A 905 14.50 -46.32 34.90
N LEU A 906 14.46 -45.55 33.81
CA LEU A 906 14.10 -44.13 33.84
C LEU A 906 12.58 -43.94 33.96
N GLY A 907 12.10 -43.60 35.16
CA GLY A 907 10.67 -43.32 35.40
C GLY A 907 10.12 -42.09 34.67
N ARG A 908 10.98 -41.11 34.35
CA ARG A 908 10.70 -39.94 33.49
C ARG A 908 11.95 -39.58 32.69
N PRO A 909 12.19 -40.16 31.51
CA PRO A 909 13.35 -39.80 30.68
C PRO A 909 13.18 -38.43 29.99
N PRO A 910 14.28 -37.77 29.59
CA PRO A 910 14.27 -36.60 28.70
C PRO A 910 13.47 -36.78 27.39
N HIS A 911 12.81 -35.70 26.93
CA HIS A 911 11.98 -35.68 25.71
C HIS A 911 12.69 -36.12 24.42
N LEU A 912 14.01 -35.96 24.33
CA LEU A 912 14.80 -36.45 23.20
C LEU A 912 14.83 -37.99 23.18
N ILE A 913 15.03 -38.63 24.32
CA ILE A 913 15.03 -40.11 24.45
C ILE A 913 13.65 -40.67 24.11
N MET A 914 12.59 -40.01 24.56
CA MET A 914 11.22 -40.41 24.23
C MET A 914 10.94 -40.33 22.72
N ARG A 915 11.34 -39.24 22.04
CA ARG A 915 11.21 -39.10 20.57
C ARG A 915 12.07 -40.09 19.77
N ILE A 916 13.27 -40.41 20.24
CA ILE A 916 14.11 -41.47 19.64
C ILE A 916 13.39 -42.83 19.73
N MET A 917 12.72 -43.11 20.85
CA MET A 917 11.93 -44.35 20.98
C MET A 917 10.64 -44.35 20.17
N ASP A 918 10.00 -43.19 19.94
CA ASP A 918 8.89 -43.10 18.97
C ASP A 918 9.34 -43.45 17.54
N CYS A 919 10.55 -43.03 17.15
CA CYS A 919 11.15 -43.44 15.87
C CYS A 919 11.37 -44.97 15.79
N VAL A 920 11.74 -45.61 16.91
CA VAL A 920 11.82 -47.08 16.99
C VAL A 920 10.43 -47.73 16.92
N LEU A 921 9.40 -47.16 17.55
CA LEU A 921 8.01 -47.65 17.42
C LEU A 921 7.54 -47.65 15.97
N LEU A 922 7.82 -46.57 15.22
CA LEU A 922 7.48 -46.44 13.80
C LEU A 922 8.15 -47.53 12.95
N LEU A 923 9.46 -47.75 13.11
CA LEU A 923 10.20 -48.82 12.40
C LEU A 923 9.65 -50.23 12.71
N PHE A 924 9.21 -50.48 13.95
CA PHE A 924 8.56 -51.75 14.32
C PHE A 924 7.04 -51.81 14.03
N GLN A 925 6.50 -50.87 13.26
CA GLN A 925 5.07 -50.77 12.89
C GLN A 925 4.12 -50.79 14.11
N ARG A 926 4.58 -50.27 15.27
CA ARG A 926 3.79 -50.20 16.50
C ARG A 926 2.97 -48.91 16.53
N ARG A 927 1.80 -48.95 17.18
CA ARG A 927 0.95 -47.77 17.35
C ARG A 927 1.66 -46.72 18.19
N VAL A 928 1.82 -45.54 17.62
CA VAL A 928 2.17 -44.28 18.30
C VAL A 928 0.85 -43.58 18.68
N ASN A 929 0.85 -42.77 19.74
CA ASN A 929 -0.33 -41.97 20.11
C ASN A 929 -0.60 -40.85 19.11
N ALA A 930 -1.85 -40.36 19.06
CA ALA A 930 -2.23 -39.26 18.20
C ALA A 930 -1.40 -37.99 18.48
N VAL A 931 -0.78 -37.43 17.44
CA VAL A 931 0.16 -36.31 17.54
C VAL A 931 -0.51 -35.09 18.18
N LYS A 932 0.12 -34.58 19.25
CA LYS A 932 -0.22 -33.32 19.91
C LYS A 932 1.06 -32.51 20.11
N ILE A 933 0.92 -31.19 20.19
CA ILE A 933 2.02 -30.29 20.51
C ILE A 933 2.02 -30.07 22.03
N ASP A 934 3.17 -30.23 22.66
CA ASP A 934 3.40 -29.96 24.08
C ASP A 934 3.54 -28.43 24.30
N PRO A 935 2.64 -27.77 25.06
CA PRO A 935 2.68 -26.32 25.24
C PRO A 935 3.89 -25.80 26.00
N GLU A 936 4.54 -26.61 26.85
CA GLU A 936 5.71 -26.17 27.62
C GLU A 936 7.01 -26.20 26.80
N LYS A 937 7.06 -27.05 25.76
CA LYS A 937 8.32 -27.40 25.07
C LYS A 937 8.24 -27.34 23.54
N ASN A 938 7.12 -26.89 22.99
CA ASN A 938 6.91 -26.58 21.58
C ASN A 938 7.33 -27.73 20.62
N CYS A 939 7.14 -28.98 21.06
CA CYS A 939 7.50 -30.21 20.33
C CYS A 939 6.41 -31.27 20.48
N THR A 940 6.50 -32.36 19.71
CA THR A 940 5.49 -33.43 19.72
C THR A 940 5.46 -34.18 21.05
N THR A 941 4.27 -34.36 21.63
CA THR A 941 4.06 -35.15 22.86
C THR A 941 4.37 -36.63 22.59
N PRO A 942 5.38 -37.24 23.25
CA PRO A 942 5.93 -38.52 22.81
C PRO A 942 5.25 -39.75 23.46
N SER A 943 5.32 -40.91 22.80
CA SER A 943 4.56 -42.12 23.16
C SER A 943 5.31 -43.09 24.07
N TRP A 944 5.81 -42.55 25.19
CA TRP A 944 6.64 -43.32 26.14
C TRP A 944 5.97 -44.59 26.70
N GLN A 945 4.65 -44.60 26.89
CA GLN A 945 3.94 -45.79 27.40
C GLN A 945 3.99 -46.99 26.44
N GLU A 946 3.91 -46.76 25.12
CA GLU A 946 4.04 -47.83 24.12
C GLU A 946 5.51 -48.22 23.92
N SER A 947 6.43 -47.24 23.98
CA SER A 947 7.88 -47.47 23.97
C SER A 947 8.31 -48.40 25.11
N LEU A 948 7.79 -48.18 26.32
CA LEU A 948 8.09 -49.00 27.49
C LEU A 948 7.54 -50.42 27.36
N LYS A 949 6.37 -50.62 26.74
CA LYS A 949 5.86 -51.97 26.43
C LYS A 949 6.78 -52.72 25.46
N LEU A 950 7.26 -52.05 24.41
CA LEU A 950 8.18 -52.66 23.44
C LEU A 950 9.51 -53.10 24.08
N MET A 951 10.08 -52.28 24.98
CA MET A 951 11.31 -52.62 25.73
C MET A 951 11.10 -53.65 26.85
N THR A 952 9.85 -53.87 27.28
CA THR A 952 9.51 -54.86 28.32
C THR A 952 9.19 -56.24 27.72
N ALA A 953 8.88 -56.30 26.42
CA ALA A 953 8.84 -57.56 25.69
C ALA A 953 10.23 -58.23 25.69
N GLY A 954 10.27 -59.55 25.85
CA GLY A 954 11.51 -60.32 25.87
C GLY A 954 12.30 -60.18 24.57
N ASN A 955 13.63 -60.10 24.68
CA ASN A 955 14.59 -60.03 23.57
C ASN A 955 14.52 -58.78 22.66
N PHE A 956 14.15 -57.60 23.19
CA PHE A 956 14.17 -56.33 22.43
C PHE A 956 15.50 -56.03 21.70
N LEU A 957 16.67 -56.33 22.31
CA LEU A 957 17.97 -56.18 21.63
C LEU A 957 18.14 -57.13 20.44
N GLY A 958 17.73 -58.39 20.57
CA GLY A 958 17.73 -59.33 19.46
C GLY A 958 16.77 -58.90 18.34
N SER A 959 15.63 -58.32 18.68
CA SER A 959 14.69 -57.75 17.69
C SER A 959 15.28 -56.57 16.91
N LEU A 960 16.14 -55.74 17.53
CA LEU A 960 16.90 -54.69 16.83
C LEU A 960 17.97 -55.27 15.91
N GLN A 961 18.74 -56.25 16.41
CA GLN A 961 19.84 -56.88 15.66
C GLN A 961 19.35 -57.76 14.49
N GLN A 962 18.17 -58.35 14.61
CA GLN A 962 17.52 -59.18 13.59
C GLN A 962 16.39 -58.43 12.85
N PHE A 963 16.42 -57.08 12.87
CA PHE A 963 15.39 -56.27 12.21
C PHE A 963 15.37 -56.53 10.69
N PRO A 964 14.22 -56.88 10.08
CA PRO A 964 14.11 -57.15 8.66
C PRO A 964 14.21 -55.85 7.84
N LYS A 965 15.43 -55.46 7.47
CA LYS A 965 15.74 -54.17 6.82
C LYS A 965 14.91 -53.89 5.56
N ASP A 966 14.53 -54.94 4.81
CA ASP A 966 13.72 -54.84 3.59
C ASP A 966 12.20 -54.67 3.86
N SER A 967 11.74 -54.64 5.12
CA SER A 967 10.34 -54.34 5.47
C SER A 967 10.04 -52.86 5.72
N ILE A 968 11.04 -51.98 5.57
CA ILE A 968 10.85 -50.52 5.62
C ILE A 968 10.14 -50.10 4.32
N ASN A 969 9.09 -49.29 4.42
CA ASN A 969 8.41 -48.70 3.27
C ASN A 969 8.61 -47.16 3.24
N GLU A 970 8.20 -46.55 2.13
CA GLU A 970 8.35 -45.11 1.90
C GLU A 970 7.59 -44.28 2.95
N GLU A 971 6.35 -44.70 3.31
CA GLU A 971 5.52 -44.06 4.33
C GLU A 971 6.18 -44.07 5.74
N MET A 972 6.86 -45.15 6.11
CA MET A 972 7.60 -45.24 7.37
C MET A 972 8.75 -44.22 7.42
N VAL A 973 9.42 -43.96 6.29
CA VAL A 973 10.49 -42.96 6.21
C VAL A 973 9.90 -41.54 6.23
N GLU A 974 8.80 -41.29 5.51
CA GLU A 974 8.09 -40.00 5.59
C GLU A 974 7.62 -39.66 7.01
N LEU A 975 7.16 -40.66 7.78
CA LEU A 975 6.77 -40.48 9.19
C LEU A 975 7.97 -40.25 10.14
N LEU A 976 9.19 -40.57 9.72
CA LEU A 976 10.43 -40.34 10.49
C LEU A 976 11.06 -38.97 10.22
N LEU A 977 10.94 -38.44 8.99
CA LEU A 977 11.56 -37.15 8.60
C LEU A 977 11.24 -35.98 9.58
N PRO A 978 9.99 -35.76 10.05
CA PRO A 978 9.68 -34.68 10.99
C PRO A 978 10.41 -34.77 12.33
N TYR A 979 10.92 -35.95 12.72
CA TYR A 979 11.75 -36.11 13.92
C TYR A 979 13.24 -35.85 13.62
N PHE A 980 13.71 -36.17 12.41
CA PHE A 980 15.11 -35.99 11.99
C PHE A 980 15.46 -34.53 11.64
N ASP A 981 14.48 -33.75 11.19
CA ASP A 981 14.61 -32.31 10.91
C ASP A 981 14.65 -31.46 12.19
N MET A 982 14.32 -32.04 13.36
CA MET A 982 14.46 -31.34 14.64
C MET A 982 15.95 -31.14 14.97
N PRO A 983 16.41 -29.90 15.27
CA PRO A 983 17.84 -29.59 15.39
C PRO A 983 18.54 -30.32 16.55
N ASP A 984 17.79 -30.80 17.55
CA ASP A 984 18.33 -31.58 18.67
C ASP A 984 18.39 -33.09 18.41
N TYR A 985 17.86 -33.60 17.29
CA TYR A 985 17.98 -35.00 16.86
C TYR A 985 19.33 -35.24 16.14
N ASN A 986 20.42 -35.12 16.90
CA ASN A 986 21.79 -35.37 16.43
C ASN A 986 22.59 -36.20 17.45
N ILE A 987 23.65 -36.88 16.99
CA ILE A 987 24.40 -37.85 17.80
C ILE A 987 25.16 -37.21 18.97
N GLU A 988 25.59 -35.96 18.84
CA GLU A 988 26.32 -35.24 19.90
C GLU A 988 25.39 -34.84 21.04
N THR A 989 24.22 -34.32 20.70
CA THR A 989 23.17 -33.96 21.66
C THR A 989 22.61 -35.21 22.33
N ALA A 990 22.41 -36.30 21.58
CA ALA A 990 22.04 -37.59 22.15
C ALA A 990 23.11 -38.10 23.15
N LYS A 991 24.41 -38.06 22.78
CA LYS A 991 25.51 -38.43 23.70
C LYS A 991 25.53 -37.57 24.97
N ARG A 992 25.28 -36.26 24.83
CA ARG A 992 25.25 -35.29 25.94
C ARG A 992 24.07 -35.48 26.90
N VAL A 993 22.91 -35.91 26.38
CA VAL A 993 21.70 -36.17 27.18
C VAL A 993 21.72 -37.56 27.81
N CYS A 994 22.13 -38.58 27.06
CA CYS A 994 22.41 -39.93 27.59
C CYS A 994 23.29 -40.72 26.61
N GLY A 995 24.56 -40.93 26.95
CA GLY A 995 25.52 -41.70 26.13
C GLY A 995 24.99 -43.07 25.67
N ASN A 996 24.23 -43.75 26.54
CA ASN A 996 23.65 -45.06 26.32
C ASN A 996 22.54 -45.07 25.24
N VAL A 997 21.95 -43.92 24.89
CA VAL A 997 20.88 -43.81 23.87
C VAL A 997 21.42 -43.37 22.51
N ALA A 998 22.65 -42.85 22.44
CA ALA A 998 23.22 -42.34 21.19
C ALA A 998 23.31 -43.39 20.06
N GLY A 999 23.52 -44.67 20.40
CA GLY A 999 23.50 -45.77 19.44
C GLY A 999 22.14 -45.96 18.75
N LEU A 1000 21.03 -45.82 19.50
CA LEU A 1000 19.67 -45.91 18.96
C LEU A 1000 19.36 -44.72 18.02
N ALA A 1001 19.77 -43.51 18.39
CA ALA A 1001 19.62 -42.34 17.52
C ALA A 1001 20.40 -42.47 16.21
N SER A 1002 21.63 -43.03 16.26
CA SER A 1002 22.42 -43.34 15.06
C SER A 1002 21.78 -44.44 14.22
N TRP A 1003 21.24 -45.49 14.86
CA TRP A 1003 20.57 -46.60 14.19
C TRP A 1003 19.31 -46.17 13.44
N THR A 1004 18.44 -45.35 14.05
CA THR A 1004 17.21 -44.86 13.39
C THR A 1004 17.50 -44.07 12.10
N LYS A 1005 18.50 -43.18 12.10
CA LYS A 1005 18.91 -42.47 10.87
C LYS A 1005 19.53 -43.44 9.84
N ALA A 1006 20.40 -44.37 10.28
CA ALA A 1006 21.03 -45.32 9.37
C ALA A 1006 20.03 -46.28 8.69
N MET A 1007 18.95 -46.68 9.38
CA MET A 1007 17.87 -47.48 8.76
C MET A 1007 17.10 -46.70 7.68
N ALA A 1008 16.86 -45.40 7.88
CA ALA A 1008 16.23 -44.54 6.87
C ALA A 1008 17.15 -44.31 5.66
N SER A 1009 18.44 -44.00 5.88
CA SER A 1009 19.43 -43.90 4.80
C SER A 1009 19.59 -45.20 4.02
N PHE A 1010 19.55 -46.35 4.72
CA PHE A 1010 19.58 -47.67 4.08
C PHE A 1010 18.39 -47.89 3.14
N PHE A 1011 17.16 -47.51 3.52
CA PHE A 1011 16.00 -47.62 2.63
C PHE A 1011 16.19 -46.82 1.33
N SER A 1012 16.60 -45.55 1.44
CA SER A 1012 16.83 -44.67 0.28
C SER A 1012 17.85 -45.26 -0.71
N ILE A 1013 18.93 -45.87 -0.19
CA ILE A 1013 19.97 -46.48 -1.03
C ILE A 1013 19.52 -47.86 -1.57
N ASN A 1014 18.81 -48.67 -0.78
CA ASN A 1014 18.31 -49.98 -1.22
C ASN A 1014 17.26 -49.81 -2.34
N LYS A 1015 16.49 -48.71 -2.36
CA LYS A 1015 15.59 -48.33 -3.47
C LYS A 1015 16.31 -48.23 -4.82
N GLU A 1016 17.56 -47.75 -4.83
CA GLU A 1016 18.40 -47.65 -6.03
C GLU A 1016 19.15 -48.97 -6.32
N VAL A 1017 19.57 -49.70 -5.29
CA VAL A 1017 20.38 -50.92 -5.41
C VAL A 1017 19.54 -52.17 -5.76
N LEU A 1018 18.26 -52.25 -5.38
CA LEU A 1018 17.37 -53.36 -5.71
C LEU A 1018 17.25 -53.65 -7.22
N PRO A 1019 16.95 -52.68 -8.11
CA PRO A 1019 16.93 -52.92 -9.56
C PRO A 1019 18.31 -53.29 -10.12
N LEU A 1020 19.40 -52.79 -9.53
CA LEU A 1020 20.77 -53.17 -9.93
C LEU A 1020 21.09 -54.63 -9.56
N LYS A 1021 20.70 -55.08 -8.36
CA LYS A 1021 20.80 -56.50 -7.95
C LYS A 1021 19.99 -57.42 -8.87
N ALA A 1022 18.77 -57.02 -9.23
CA ALA A 1022 17.93 -57.77 -10.16
C ALA A 1022 18.55 -57.88 -11.55
N ASN A 1023 19.09 -56.77 -12.09
CA ASN A 1023 19.82 -56.76 -13.36
C ASN A 1023 21.07 -57.64 -13.30
N LEU A 1024 21.89 -57.52 -12.24
CA LEU A 1024 23.09 -58.33 -12.03
C LEU A 1024 22.76 -59.84 -12.02
N ALA A 1025 21.67 -60.25 -11.36
CA ALA A 1025 21.22 -61.65 -11.38
C ALA A 1025 20.80 -62.13 -12.79
N VAL A 1026 20.19 -61.26 -13.61
CA VAL A 1026 19.88 -61.57 -15.02
C VAL A 1026 21.16 -61.70 -15.86
N GLN A 1027 22.13 -60.81 -15.69
CA GLN A 1027 23.40 -60.86 -16.45
C GLN A 1027 24.29 -62.03 -16.00
N LEU A 1028 24.31 -62.39 -14.71
CA LEU A 1028 25.01 -63.59 -14.21
C LEU A 1028 24.46 -64.88 -14.82
N ASN A 1029 23.13 -65.02 -14.89
CA ASN A 1029 22.50 -66.18 -15.55
C ASN A 1029 22.82 -66.22 -17.06
N ARG A 1030 22.74 -65.07 -17.75
CA ARG A 1030 23.11 -64.98 -19.18
C ARG A 1030 24.58 -65.33 -19.44
N LEU A 1031 25.49 -64.83 -18.60
CA LEU A 1031 26.91 -65.13 -18.67
C LEU A 1031 27.21 -66.60 -18.40
N ALA A 1032 26.48 -67.24 -17.47
CA ALA A 1032 26.58 -68.68 -17.24
C ALA A 1032 26.13 -69.49 -18.47
N THR A 1033 25.03 -69.12 -19.13
CA THR A 1033 24.60 -69.75 -20.39
C THR A 1033 25.62 -69.53 -21.51
N ALA A 1034 26.06 -68.29 -21.72
CA ALA A 1034 26.99 -67.93 -22.78
C ALA A 1034 28.36 -68.64 -22.62
N ASN A 1035 28.87 -68.80 -21.39
CA ASN A 1035 30.09 -69.56 -21.13
C ASN A 1035 29.92 -71.07 -21.39
N VAL A 1036 28.75 -71.65 -21.13
CA VAL A 1036 28.46 -73.05 -21.45
C VAL A 1036 28.42 -73.26 -22.97
N ASP A 1037 27.85 -72.32 -23.72
CA ASP A 1037 27.80 -72.40 -25.18
C ASP A 1037 29.17 -72.10 -25.83
N LEU A 1038 29.96 -71.20 -25.25
CA LEU A 1038 31.37 -70.97 -25.61
C LEU A 1038 32.21 -72.25 -25.39
N GLN A 1039 32.04 -72.96 -24.27
CA GLN A 1039 32.75 -74.22 -24.00
C GLN A 1039 32.38 -75.32 -25.01
N LYS A 1040 31.12 -75.41 -25.44
CA LYS A 1040 30.71 -76.34 -26.52
C LYS A 1040 31.40 -76.00 -27.84
N ALA A 1041 31.34 -74.72 -28.26
CA ALA A 1041 31.95 -74.25 -29.51
C ALA A 1041 33.48 -74.44 -29.51
N GLN A 1042 34.13 -74.25 -28.35
CA GLN A 1042 35.56 -74.52 -28.18
C GLN A 1042 35.87 -76.02 -28.31
N ALA A 1043 35.13 -76.90 -27.63
CA ALA A 1043 35.35 -78.35 -27.72
C ALA A 1043 35.08 -78.91 -29.14
N GLU A 1044 34.11 -78.35 -29.86
CA GLU A 1044 33.82 -78.70 -31.26
C GLU A 1044 34.92 -78.20 -32.21
N LEU A 1045 35.48 -77.00 -31.97
CA LEU A 1045 36.64 -76.49 -32.70
C LEU A 1045 37.89 -77.37 -32.49
N ASP A 1046 38.22 -77.72 -31.24
CA ASP A 1046 39.39 -78.52 -30.91
C ASP A 1046 39.32 -79.93 -31.51
N ALA A 1047 38.11 -80.53 -31.54
CA ALA A 1047 37.87 -81.79 -32.23
C ALA A 1047 38.05 -81.69 -33.75
N LYS A 1048 37.68 -80.56 -34.37
CA LYS A 1048 37.87 -80.32 -35.82
C LYS A 1048 39.30 -79.96 -36.19
N GLN A 1049 40.06 -79.32 -35.28
CA GLN A 1049 41.50 -79.09 -35.46
C GLN A 1049 42.26 -80.42 -35.55
N ALA A 1050 41.95 -81.37 -34.66
CA ALA A 1050 42.59 -82.69 -34.66
C ALA A 1050 42.30 -83.52 -35.94
N GLU A 1051 41.14 -83.33 -36.58
CA GLU A 1051 40.87 -83.90 -37.92
C GLU A 1051 41.66 -83.17 -39.02
N LEU A 1052 41.80 -81.85 -38.94
CA LEU A 1052 42.51 -81.03 -39.91
C LEU A 1052 44.01 -81.39 -39.98
N ASP A 1053 44.68 -81.43 -38.83
CA ASP A 1053 46.13 -81.65 -38.72
C ASP A 1053 46.57 -82.98 -39.39
N VAL A 1054 45.74 -84.02 -39.28
CA VAL A 1054 45.96 -85.34 -39.91
C VAL A 1054 45.91 -85.24 -41.44
N VAL A 1055 44.92 -84.54 -42.00
CA VAL A 1055 44.77 -84.35 -43.46
C VAL A 1055 45.82 -83.39 -44.00
N GLN A 1056 46.26 -82.42 -43.20
CA GLN A 1056 47.28 -81.45 -43.59
C GLN A 1056 48.66 -82.12 -43.79
N GLY A 1057 49.00 -83.12 -42.96
CA GLY A 1057 50.20 -83.94 -43.15
C GLY A 1057 50.19 -84.82 -44.42
N GLU A 1058 49.02 -85.23 -44.91
CA GLU A 1058 48.90 -85.88 -46.22
C GLU A 1058 49.07 -84.88 -47.39
N TYR A 1059 48.54 -83.67 -47.22
CA TYR A 1059 48.61 -82.59 -48.21
C TYR A 1059 50.03 -82.02 -48.39
N GLU A 1060 50.79 -81.79 -47.32
CA GLU A 1060 52.18 -81.31 -47.39
C GLU A 1060 53.08 -82.24 -48.21
N LYS A 1061 52.85 -83.55 -48.06
CA LYS A 1061 53.59 -84.60 -48.79
C LYS A 1061 53.36 -84.54 -50.31
N ALA A 1062 52.14 -84.24 -50.74
CA ALA A 1062 51.80 -84.00 -52.14
C ALA A 1062 52.23 -82.61 -52.65
N MET A 1063 52.35 -81.62 -51.75
CA MET A 1063 52.81 -80.28 -52.09
C MET A 1063 54.33 -80.21 -52.34
N MET A 1064 55.15 -81.04 -51.68
CA MET A 1064 56.59 -81.08 -51.96
C MET A 1064 56.93 -81.45 -53.42
N GLU A 1065 56.24 -82.43 -54.01
CA GLU A 1065 56.44 -82.80 -55.43
C GLU A 1065 55.99 -81.68 -56.39
N LYS A 1066 55.08 -80.81 -55.94
CA LYS A 1066 54.53 -79.67 -56.71
C LYS A 1066 55.39 -78.40 -56.60
N GLN A 1067 56.06 -78.18 -55.47
CA GLN A 1067 56.80 -76.94 -55.18
C GLN A 1067 58.10 -76.74 -56.00
N VAL A 1068 58.62 -77.79 -56.64
CA VAL A 1068 59.79 -77.67 -57.55
C VAL A 1068 59.49 -76.78 -58.77
N ASN A 1069 58.20 -76.62 -59.16
CA ASN A 1069 57.82 -75.97 -60.42
C ASN A 1069 56.74 -74.87 -60.26
N ARG A 1070 57.03 -73.79 -59.50
CA ARG A 1070 56.69 -72.37 -59.81
C ARG A 1070 56.90 -71.44 -58.60
N PHE A 1071 57.84 -70.51 -58.71
CA PHE A 1071 57.93 -69.33 -57.84
C PHE A 1071 56.85 -68.30 -58.21
N ASN A 1072 56.04 -67.88 -57.22
CA ASN A 1072 55.48 -66.52 -56.99
C ASN A 1072 54.73 -65.73 -58.12
N PRO A 1073 53.99 -64.66 -57.77
CA PRO A 1073 53.29 -64.35 -56.51
C PRO A 1073 51.83 -63.86 -56.71
N THR A 1074 51.03 -63.87 -55.64
CA THR A 1074 49.85 -62.97 -55.50
C THR A 1074 49.74 -62.41 -54.08
N SER A 1075 50.82 -61.79 -53.59
CA SER A 1075 50.83 -61.05 -52.33
C SER A 1075 50.30 -59.62 -52.50
N LEU A 1076 48.99 -59.48 -52.76
CA LEU A 1076 48.28 -58.18 -52.66
C LEU A 1076 46.74 -58.34 -52.61
N LYS A 1077 46.25 -58.98 -51.55
CA LYS A 1077 44.95 -58.66 -50.93
C LYS A 1077 44.94 -59.12 -49.47
#